data_AF-A0A840A5Q0-F1
#
_entry.id   AF-A0A840A5Q0-F1
#
_cell.length_a   1.000
_cell.length_b   1.000
_cell.length_c   1.000
_cell.angle_alpha   90.00
_cell.angle_beta   90.00
_cell.angle_gamma   90.00
#
_symmetry.space_group_name_H-M   'P 1'
#
loop_
_entity.id
_entity.type
_entity.pdbx_description
1 polymer ?
#
loop_
_entity_poly.entity_id
_entity_poly.type
_entity_poly.pdbx_seq_one_letter_code
_entity_poly.pdbx_strand_id
1 'polypeptide(L)'
;MFDPRVKAILGPTNTGKTHLAMERLLAHASGIIGFPLRLLARENYDRMVAAKGEKHVALITGEEKIIPPEAKWFACTVEAMPLDRRAEFLAVDEIQLCADPDRGHIFTDRLLHARGLVETMFMGAETIRPLLQRLVPQVEIETRPRLSQLTHTGPAKLTKLPPRSAVVAFSAAEVYAIAEAIRRRRGGCAVVMGRLSPRTRNAQVKMYQDREVDFLVATDAIGMGLNMDVDHVAFANLQKFDGHAPRMLTAQEAAQIAGRAGRGMRDGSFGVTGDCAPLPEEMIEKIENHNFEPLQALAWRNSNLDFTSLDGLLDSLGAPPPQPGLTKGNDATDHITLNHLAREADIRRLASSRTRIALLWETCQVPDFRKLADDSHTRLCARIFTHLVEDGALPSDWIASQIAACRSIEGDLDTLMARLSHIRVWAYVAARADWVRDAAAQQEAARAAEDLVSDALHERLTARFVDRRAAHLIRRLDDTAEEVLSAVNRQGEVVVEGHKVGRILGFDFIPEPGEGGEEEKKLVLRAARRALAQEMPRRLAALEVAKPEAFALTPEHRVTWDGAEIARLKMGTEPGKPLIEVNASEYLDGAQRERVRAKLAAFIEGVLAKDLAALTTVETKAAEDNTLRGPAFQLRETLGLKPGDTRNNIGQEVRTKLKAIGIRAGRFALYVPEALKPRPMGLRAQLWALSHDIPTPPLPAPGLVSIPADGVMALQWPPGFAEIMGWVPAGPVLVRLDVAERVAAELGYLTRRAPAPLPPETLGRFGIRGEMLSPVLAGLGFRLIESVPLEEGVEGPPAPTMVAWARPERPPRREGNRGRPDQRQRGPRRDGAPAGEGAPAAEGEAPRPARQRREFPKGPRGPRPEGAEAPRPDAPRPEGQRPEGQRPEGQRQDGPRGDRRPDRPRQDGPRGEGFRKDGPRPDRGRRDGPPRDRDRGPGGPETRTFFEDRPAAKAEDSPFAALLKLKLK
;
A
#
# COMPACT_ATOMS: atom_id res chain seq x y z
N MET A 1 31.04 -44.22 -46.39
CA MET A 1 30.03 -43.69 -45.45
C MET A 1 30.71 -42.59 -44.68
N PHE A 2 30.10 -41.42 -44.51
CA PHE A 2 30.69 -40.37 -43.66
C PHE A 2 30.46 -40.72 -42.19
N ASP A 3 31.40 -40.38 -41.31
CA ASP A 3 31.16 -40.50 -39.87
C ASP A 3 30.04 -39.53 -39.43
N PRO A 4 29.14 -39.95 -38.53
CA PRO A 4 28.03 -39.14 -38.08
C PRO A 4 28.55 -37.93 -37.29
N ARG A 5 28.13 -36.72 -37.69
CA ARG A 5 28.63 -35.47 -37.09
C ARG A 5 28.10 -35.32 -35.67
N VAL A 6 28.99 -35.27 -34.68
CA VAL A 6 28.59 -35.02 -33.28
C VAL A 6 28.87 -33.56 -32.92
N LYS A 7 27.80 -32.82 -32.63
CA LYS A 7 27.84 -31.43 -32.17
C LYS A 7 27.40 -31.32 -30.71
N ALA A 8 27.97 -30.35 -29.99
CA ALA A 8 27.45 -29.90 -28.71
C ALA A 8 27.21 -28.39 -28.75
N ILE A 9 25.95 -27.97 -28.61
CA ILE A 9 25.56 -26.56 -28.51
C ILE A 9 25.49 -26.22 -27.03
N LEU A 10 26.42 -25.39 -26.54
CA LEU A 10 26.56 -25.08 -25.11
C LEU A 10 26.27 -23.60 -24.82
N GLY A 11 25.77 -23.34 -23.61
CA GLY A 11 25.56 -21.98 -23.09
C GLY A 11 24.50 -21.93 -21.99
N PRO A 12 24.26 -20.77 -21.35
CA PRO A 12 23.24 -20.60 -20.31
C PRO A 12 21.79 -20.82 -20.81
N THR A 13 20.80 -20.63 -19.94
CA THR A 13 19.39 -20.53 -20.33
C THR A 13 19.13 -19.28 -21.21
N ASN A 14 17.97 -19.23 -21.89
CA ASN A 14 17.62 -18.15 -22.85
C ASN A 14 18.65 -17.92 -23.98
N THR A 15 19.12 -19.02 -24.60
CA THR A 15 20.17 -19.05 -25.66
C THR A 15 19.70 -19.68 -26.99
N GLY A 16 18.41 -20.03 -27.11
CA GLY A 16 17.84 -20.58 -28.35
C GLY A 16 18.34 -21.96 -28.79
N LYS A 17 19.03 -22.72 -27.92
CA LYS A 17 19.57 -24.06 -28.24
C LYS A 17 18.50 -25.04 -28.75
N THR A 18 17.44 -25.23 -27.96
CA THR A 18 16.34 -26.14 -28.29
C THR A 18 15.61 -25.72 -29.58
N HIS A 19 15.54 -24.42 -29.90
CA HIS A 19 14.99 -23.93 -31.17
C HIS A 19 15.83 -24.43 -32.36
N LEU A 20 17.15 -24.22 -32.31
CA LEU A 20 18.09 -24.71 -33.32
C LEU A 20 17.99 -26.23 -33.51
N ALA A 21 17.96 -27.00 -32.41
CA ALA A 21 17.83 -28.46 -32.51
C ALA A 21 16.49 -28.89 -33.12
N MET A 22 15.40 -28.19 -32.85
CA MET A 22 14.08 -28.46 -33.46
C MET A 22 14.04 -28.09 -34.95
N GLU A 23 14.68 -26.99 -35.35
CA GLU A 23 14.85 -26.62 -36.77
C GLU A 23 15.68 -27.67 -37.53
N ARG A 24 16.78 -28.16 -36.94
CA ARG A 24 17.60 -29.23 -37.52
C ARG A 24 16.82 -30.55 -37.60
N LEU A 25 16.21 -30.98 -36.50
CA LEU A 25 15.35 -32.17 -36.42
C LEU A 25 14.28 -32.21 -37.53
N LEU A 26 13.63 -31.07 -37.78
CA LEU A 26 12.56 -30.95 -38.78
C LEU A 26 13.09 -30.77 -40.21
N ALA A 27 14.37 -30.44 -40.41
CA ALA A 27 15.02 -30.37 -41.72
C ALA A 27 15.50 -31.75 -42.22
N HIS A 28 15.88 -32.66 -41.32
CA HIS A 28 16.20 -34.07 -41.66
C HIS A 28 14.94 -34.90 -41.93
N ALA A 29 15.06 -35.96 -42.72
CA ALA A 29 13.93 -36.82 -43.13
C ALA A 29 13.43 -37.77 -42.03
N SER A 30 14.21 -37.94 -40.96
CA SER A 30 13.82 -38.60 -39.72
C SER A 30 14.64 -38.08 -38.53
N GLY A 31 14.10 -38.14 -37.32
CA GLY A 31 14.90 -37.82 -36.14
C GLY A 31 14.25 -38.08 -34.79
N ILE A 32 15.08 -38.14 -33.75
CA ILE A 32 14.70 -38.46 -32.37
C ILE A 32 15.27 -37.38 -31.45
N ILE A 33 14.46 -36.79 -30.56
CA ILE A 33 14.92 -35.80 -29.57
C ILE A 33 14.46 -36.16 -28.16
N GLY A 34 15.43 -36.33 -27.27
CA GLY A 34 15.23 -36.62 -25.85
C GLY A 34 15.23 -35.37 -24.99
N PHE A 35 14.15 -35.17 -24.24
CA PHE A 35 13.99 -34.08 -23.29
C PHE A 35 14.05 -34.57 -21.84
N PRO A 36 14.52 -33.76 -20.88
CA PRO A 36 14.66 -34.18 -19.50
C PRO A 36 13.34 -34.26 -18.71
N LEU A 37 12.20 -33.86 -19.31
CA LEU A 37 10.89 -33.80 -18.65
C LEU A 37 9.77 -34.14 -19.63
N ARG A 38 8.77 -34.94 -19.20
CA ARG A 38 7.54 -35.28 -19.97
C ARG A 38 6.86 -34.05 -20.55
N LEU A 39 6.86 -32.93 -19.83
CA LEU A 39 6.25 -31.68 -20.29
C LEU A 39 7.01 -31.02 -21.47
N LEU A 40 8.35 -31.05 -21.48
CA LEU A 40 9.13 -30.59 -22.64
C LEU A 40 8.95 -31.49 -23.85
N ALA A 41 8.85 -32.81 -23.65
CA ALA A 41 8.53 -33.75 -24.71
C ALA A 41 7.14 -33.47 -25.31
N ARG A 42 6.13 -33.18 -24.49
CA ARG A 42 4.78 -32.81 -24.94
C ARG A 42 4.76 -31.46 -25.67
N GLU A 43 5.33 -30.41 -25.09
CA GLU A 43 5.38 -29.06 -25.70
C GLU A 43 6.02 -29.09 -27.10
N ASN A 44 7.09 -29.87 -27.27
CA ASN A 44 7.77 -29.97 -28.56
C ASN A 44 7.13 -31.00 -29.51
N TYR A 45 6.48 -32.05 -29.01
CA TYR A 45 5.59 -32.90 -29.82
C TYR A 45 4.49 -32.07 -30.48
N ASP A 46 3.79 -31.23 -29.71
CA ASP A 46 2.69 -30.42 -30.25
C ASP A 46 3.19 -29.40 -31.31
N ARG A 47 4.42 -28.87 -31.15
CA ARG A 47 5.10 -28.08 -32.21
C ARG A 47 5.44 -28.91 -33.45
N MET A 48 5.95 -30.13 -33.29
CA MET A 48 6.29 -31.02 -34.40
C MET A 48 5.04 -31.44 -35.17
N VAL A 49 3.94 -31.73 -34.47
CA VAL A 49 2.62 -32.02 -35.07
C VAL A 49 2.14 -30.83 -35.90
N ALA A 50 2.25 -29.60 -35.39
CA ALA A 50 1.91 -28.39 -36.14
C ALA A 50 2.76 -28.19 -37.42
N ALA A 51 4.01 -28.67 -37.42
CA ALA A 51 4.95 -28.52 -38.55
C ALA A 51 4.95 -29.69 -39.57
N LYS A 52 4.55 -30.90 -39.17
CA LYS A 52 4.63 -32.12 -40.00
C LYS A 52 3.33 -32.92 -40.11
N GLY A 53 2.31 -32.58 -39.33
CA GLY A 53 1.06 -33.34 -39.22
C GLY A 53 1.18 -34.54 -38.28
N GLU A 54 0.10 -34.83 -37.56
CA GLU A 54 0.02 -35.83 -36.48
C GLU A 54 0.52 -37.22 -36.90
N LYS A 55 0.17 -37.68 -38.12
CA LYS A 55 0.55 -38.99 -38.65
C LYS A 55 2.07 -39.25 -38.72
N HIS A 56 2.90 -38.21 -38.75
CA HIS A 56 4.35 -38.35 -38.94
C HIS A 56 5.16 -38.18 -37.64
N VAL A 57 4.49 -37.90 -36.53
CA VAL A 57 5.13 -37.48 -35.27
C VAL A 57 4.71 -38.40 -34.14
N ALA A 58 5.68 -38.80 -33.32
CA ALA A 58 5.45 -39.66 -32.17
C ALA A 58 5.87 -38.99 -30.85
N LEU A 59 5.16 -39.33 -29.77
CA LEU A 59 5.48 -38.98 -28.39
C LEU A 59 5.79 -40.26 -27.63
N ILE A 60 6.97 -40.36 -27.01
CA ILE A 60 7.33 -41.53 -26.18
C ILE A 60 7.82 -41.08 -24.81
N THR A 61 7.04 -41.36 -23.78
CA THR A 61 7.37 -41.04 -22.37
C THR A 61 7.11 -42.27 -21.50
N GLY A 62 7.40 -42.18 -20.19
CA GLY A 62 7.13 -43.29 -19.27
C GLY A 62 5.63 -43.60 -19.11
N GLU A 63 4.79 -42.55 -19.08
CA GLU A 63 3.36 -42.70 -18.79
C GLU A 63 2.44 -42.53 -20.02
N GLU A 64 2.98 -42.14 -21.19
CA GLU A 64 2.20 -41.81 -22.40
C GLU A 64 3.01 -42.15 -23.67
N LYS A 65 2.43 -42.89 -24.61
CA LYS A 65 3.10 -43.42 -25.81
C LYS A 65 2.19 -43.34 -27.04
N ILE A 66 2.42 -42.34 -27.89
CA ILE A 66 1.69 -42.10 -29.15
C ILE A 66 2.66 -42.39 -30.29
N ILE A 67 2.44 -43.48 -31.05
CA ILE A 67 3.29 -43.85 -32.19
C ILE A 67 2.41 -44.19 -33.41
N PRO A 68 2.15 -43.23 -34.31
CA PRO A 68 1.54 -43.48 -35.61
C PRO A 68 2.37 -44.46 -36.46
N PRO A 69 1.74 -45.22 -37.39
CA PRO A 69 2.47 -46.11 -38.30
C PRO A 69 3.48 -45.40 -39.22
N GLU A 70 3.20 -44.13 -39.57
CA GLU A 70 4.02 -43.32 -40.49
C GLU A 70 5.03 -42.41 -39.74
N ALA A 71 5.25 -42.63 -38.44
CA ALA A 71 6.07 -41.76 -37.60
C ALA A 71 7.56 -41.75 -37.96
N LYS A 72 8.08 -40.56 -38.27
CA LYS A 72 9.49 -40.29 -38.64
C LYS A 72 10.21 -39.38 -37.66
N TRP A 73 9.47 -38.55 -36.92
CA TRP A 73 10.02 -37.63 -35.92
C TRP A 73 9.49 -37.97 -34.53
N PHE A 74 10.40 -38.18 -33.57
CA PHE A 74 10.08 -38.69 -32.24
C PHE A 74 10.49 -37.66 -31.17
N ALA A 75 9.52 -37.15 -30.42
CA ALA A 75 9.76 -36.42 -29.18
C ALA A 75 9.65 -37.41 -28.01
N CYS A 76 10.68 -37.49 -27.16
CA CYS A 76 10.67 -38.44 -26.06
C CYS A 76 11.26 -37.86 -24.76
N THR A 77 11.06 -38.56 -23.64
CA THR A 77 11.98 -38.37 -22.50
C THR A 77 13.31 -39.08 -22.79
N VAL A 78 14.41 -38.64 -22.16
CA VAL A 78 15.74 -39.28 -22.35
C VAL A 78 15.74 -40.75 -21.89
N GLU A 79 14.98 -41.03 -20.83
CA GLU A 79 14.67 -42.38 -20.36
C GLU A 79 14.03 -43.23 -21.46
N ALA A 80 12.94 -42.75 -22.05
CA ALA A 80 12.12 -43.48 -23.01
C ALA A 80 12.57 -43.32 -24.47
N MET A 81 13.81 -42.88 -24.70
CA MET A 81 14.39 -42.73 -26.05
C MET A 81 14.55 -44.10 -26.73
N PRO A 82 13.96 -44.32 -27.92
CA PRO A 82 14.09 -45.59 -28.65
C PRO A 82 15.46 -45.72 -29.33
N LEU A 83 16.39 -46.42 -28.68
CA LEU A 83 17.74 -46.69 -29.21
C LEU A 83 17.79 -47.82 -30.25
N ASP A 84 16.72 -48.61 -30.36
CA ASP A 84 16.49 -49.58 -31.44
C ASP A 84 16.28 -48.88 -32.80
N ARG A 85 15.79 -47.65 -32.78
CA ARG A 85 15.42 -46.88 -33.97
C ARG A 85 16.57 -46.04 -34.49
N ARG A 86 17.01 -46.34 -35.70
CA ARG A 86 17.95 -45.51 -36.46
C ARG A 86 17.20 -44.35 -37.11
N ALA A 87 17.70 -43.13 -36.93
CA ALA A 87 17.18 -41.92 -37.55
C ALA A 87 18.34 -41.01 -38.00
N GLU A 88 18.11 -40.10 -38.94
CA GLU A 88 19.17 -39.22 -39.48
C GLU A 88 19.70 -38.25 -38.42
N PHE A 89 18.79 -37.63 -37.66
CA PHE A 89 19.10 -36.71 -36.57
C PHE A 89 18.82 -37.32 -35.20
N LEU A 90 19.74 -37.18 -34.25
CA LEU A 90 19.49 -37.48 -32.84
C LEU A 90 19.88 -36.29 -31.95
N ALA A 91 19.06 -35.94 -30.96
CA ALA A 91 19.41 -34.90 -29.99
C ALA A 91 19.03 -35.25 -28.54
N VAL A 92 19.78 -34.67 -27.60
CA VAL A 92 19.52 -34.76 -26.15
C VAL A 92 19.65 -33.37 -25.54
N ASP A 93 18.60 -32.91 -24.85
CA ASP A 93 18.55 -31.59 -24.19
C ASP A 93 18.95 -31.65 -22.70
N GLU A 94 19.46 -30.52 -22.18
CA GLU A 94 20.03 -30.35 -20.84
C GLU A 94 21.09 -31.43 -20.46
N ILE A 95 22.03 -31.72 -21.38
CA ILE A 95 23.05 -32.80 -21.26
C ILE A 95 23.94 -32.69 -20.00
N GLN A 96 24.04 -31.52 -19.36
CA GLN A 96 24.71 -31.38 -18.05
C GLN A 96 24.08 -32.26 -16.95
N LEU A 97 22.84 -32.72 -17.14
CA LEU A 97 22.17 -33.69 -16.26
C LEU A 97 22.87 -35.05 -16.21
N CYS A 98 23.86 -35.33 -17.07
CA CYS A 98 24.80 -36.43 -16.85
C CYS A 98 25.46 -36.41 -15.46
N ALA A 99 25.55 -35.25 -14.79
CA ALA A 99 26.06 -35.12 -13.42
C ALA A 99 24.97 -35.21 -12.32
N ASP A 100 23.70 -35.45 -12.67
CA ASP A 100 22.64 -35.71 -11.69
C ASP A 100 22.90 -37.03 -10.95
N PRO A 101 22.96 -37.06 -9.60
CA PRO A 101 23.31 -38.27 -8.86
C PRO A 101 22.35 -39.46 -9.05
N ASP A 102 21.05 -39.20 -9.24
CA ASP A 102 20.00 -40.23 -9.27
C ASP A 102 19.78 -40.74 -10.70
N ARG A 103 19.56 -39.84 -11.67
CA ARG A 103 19.18 -40.17 -13.06
C ARG A 103 20.25 -39.85 -14.11
N GLY A 104 21.35 -39.19 -13.73
CA GLY A 104 22.37 -38.75 -14.68
C GLY A 104 23.06 -39.88 -15.43
N HIS A 105 23.11 -41.08 -14.84
CA HIS A 105 23.59 -42.29 -15.50
C HIS A 105 22.87 -42.61 -16.82
N ILE A 106 21.59 -42.24 -16.96
CA ILE A 106 20.79 -42.44 -18.18
C ILE A 106 21.23 -41.45 -19.28
N PHE A 107 21.47 -40.20 -18.90
CA PHE A 107 21.99 -39.17 -19.82
C PHE A 107 23.42 -39.52 -20.26
N THR A 108 24.25 -40.04 -19.34
CA THR A 108 25.61 -40.49 -19.63
C THR A 108 25.63 -41.68 -20.60
N ASP A 109 24.72 -42.64 -20.46
CA ASP A 109 24.54 -43.72 -21.43
C ASP A 109 24.17 -43.16 -22.82
N ARG A 110 23.22 -42.22 -22.91
CA ARG A 110 22.87 -41.59 -24.20
C ARG A 110 24.04 -40.78 -24.79
N LEU A 111 24.79 -40.07 -23.96
CA LEU A 111 25.99 -39.33 -24.37
C LEU A 111 27.05 -40.27 -24.98
N LEU A 112 27.31 -41.41 -24.35
CA LEU A 112 28.32 -42.37 -24.81
C LEU A 112 27.84 -43.16 -26.05
N HIS A 113 26.56 -43.56 -26.11
CA HIS A 113 26.11 -44.60 -27.04
C HIS A 113 25.04 -44.17 -28.08
N ALA A 114 24.23 -43.14 -27.83
CA ALA A 114 23.16 -42.75 -28.76
C ALA A 114 23.70 -41.87 -29.91
N ARG A 115 23.49 -42.27 -31.17
CA ARG A 115 23.97 -41.55 -32.36
C ARG A 115 22.93 -41.53 -33.48
N GLY A 116 22.75 -40.38 -34.12
CA GLY A 116 22.04 -40.25 -35.40
C GLY A 116 22.90 -40.72 -36.57
N LEU A 117 22.28 -41.12 -37.69
CA LEU A 117 22.97 -41.60 -38.89
C LEU A 117 23.73 -40.50 -39.64
N VAL A 118 23.33 -39.23 -39.47
CA VAL A 118 23.90 -38.07 -40.16
C VAL A 118 24.42 -37.04 -39.15
N GLU A 119 23.61 -36.73 -38.13
CA GLU A 119 23.92 -35.69 -37.14
C GLU A 119 23.44 -36.11 -35.74
N THR A 120 24.28 -35.86 -34.74
CA THR A 120 23.97 -36.01 -33.31
C THR A 120 24.22 -34.67 -32.62
N MET A 121 23.24 -34.14 -31.89
CA MET A 121 23.31 -32.82 -31.25
C MET A 121 23.01 -32.90 -29.74
N PHE A 122 24.04 -32.71 -28.94
CA PHE A 122 23.90 -32.49 -27.50
C PHE A 122 23.66 -31.00 -27.22
N MET A 123 22.78 -30.68 -26.27
CA MET A 123 22.53 -29.30 -25.84
C MET A 123 22.65 -29.19 -24.32
N GLY A 124 23.22 -28.10 -23.82
CA GLY A 124 23.25 -27.90 -22.37
C GLY A 124 24.03 -26.67 -21.88
N ALA A 125 24.35 -26.68 -20.60
CA ALA A 125 25.24 -25.72 -19.94
C ALA A 125 26.70 -25.94 -20.32
N GLU A 126 27.50 -24.88 -20.31
CA GLU A 126 28.93 -24.95 -20.72
C GLU A 126 29.82 -25.73 -19.74
N THR A 127 29.41 -25.90 -18.48
CA THR A 127 30.18 -26.59 -17.43
C THR A 127 30.55 -28.05 -17.77
N ILE A 128 29.84 -28.71 -18.68
CA ILE A 128 30.17 -30.08 -19.15
C ILE A 128 31.32 -30.11 -20.19
N ARG A 129 31.76 -28.97 -20.76
CA ARG A 129 32.76 -28.90 -21.85
C ARG A 129 33.99 -29.82 -21.64
N PRO A 130 34.70 -29.81 -20.48
CA PRO A 130 35.90 -30.62 -20.28
C PRO A 130 35.65 -32.12 -20.04
N LEU A 131 34.38 -32.53 -19.93
CA LEU A 131 33.96 -33.93 -19.92
C LEU A 131 33.51 -34.37 -21.31
N LEU A 132 32.77 -33.54 -22.05
CA LEU A 132 32.40 -33.83 -23.45
C LEU A 132 33.63 -34.07 -24.32
N GLN A 133 34.62 -33.17 -24.29
CA GLN A 133 35.85 -33.29 -25.11
C GLN A 133 36.70 -34.53 -24.77
N ARG A 134 36.50 -35.11 -23.58
CA ARG A 134 37.25 -36.28 -23.08
C ARG A 134 36.53 -37.58 -23.38
N LEU A 135 35.21 -37.61 -23.17
CA LEU A 135 34.36 -38.80 -23.30
C LEU A 135 33.85 -39.00 -24.74
N VAL A 136 33.81 -37.93 -25.54
CA VAL A 136 33.41 -37.93 -26.95
C VAL A 136 34.41 -37.07 -27.76
N PRO A 137 35.64 -37.54 -28.03
CA PRO A 137 36.70 -36.73 -28.63
C PRO A 137 36.38 -36.13 -30.02
N GLN A 138 35.40 -36.70 -30.73
CA GLN A 138 34.92 -36.23 -32.03
C GLN A 138 33.87 -35.09 -31.95
N VAL A 139 33.61 -34.52 -30.77
CA VAL A 139 32.55 -33.50 -30.59
C VAL A 139 32.98 -32.10 -31.03
N GLU A 140 32.24 -31.53 -31.97
CA GLU A 140 32.35 -30.13 -32.38
C GLU A 140 31.51 -29.26 -31.43
N ILE A 141 32.13 -28.32 -30.70
CA ILE A 141 31.44 -27.53 -29.65
C ILE A 141 31.21 -26.08 -30.09
N GLU A 142 29.94 -25.66 -30.13
CA GLU A 142 29.50 -24.30 -30.41
C GLU A 142 29.00 -23.63 -29.11
N THR A 143 29.54 -22.46 -28.76
CA THR A 143 29.06 -21.67 -27.60
C THR A 143 28.05 -20.62 -28.05
N ARG A 144 26.94 -20.47 -27.34
CA ARG A 144 25.94 -19.41 -27.58
C ARG A 144 25.74 -18.53 -26.34
N PRO A 145 26.00 -17.21 -26.39
CA PRO A 145 25.80 -16.30 -25.26
C PRO A 145 24.30 -16.05 -25.01
N ARG A 146 23.96 -15.65 -23.77
CA ARG A 146 22.58 -15.31 -23.37
C ARG A 146 22.06 -14.11 -24.17
N LEU A 147 20.77 -14.15 -24.53
CA LEU A 147 20.12 -13.10 -25.33
C LEU A 147 19.71 -11.84 -24.54
N SER A 148 19.79 -11.88 -23.21
CA SER A 148 19.42 -10.77 -22.32
C SER A 148 20.23 -10.80 -21.02
N GLN A 149 20.33 -9.65 -20.34
CA GLN A 149 21.00 -9.52 -19.05
C GLN A 149 20.11 -10.03 -17.91
N LEU A 150 20.75 -10.28 -16.77
CA LEU A 150 20.11 -10.68 -15.52
C LEU A 150 20.77 -9.89 -14.39
N THR A 151 20.00 -9.11 -13.64
CA THR A 151 20.54 -8.16 -12.64
C THR A 151 19.99 -8.43 -11.25
N HIS A 152 20.85 -8.39 -10.24
CA HIS A 152 20.50 -8.52 -8.84
C HIS A 152 19.89 -7.24 -8.27
N THR A 153 18.74 -7.35 -7.58
CA THR A 153 18.00 -6.21 -7.00
C THR A 153 17.98 -6.19 -5.47
N GLY A 154 18.68 -7.11 -4.81
CA GLY A 154 18.73 -7.20 -3.34
C GLY A 154 17.45 -7.75 -2.69
N PRO A 155 17.35 -7.64 -1.34
CA PRO A 155 16.24 -8.20 -0.57
C PRO A 155 14.96 -7.36 -0.64
N ALA A 156 13.85 -7.97 -1.05
CA ALA A 156 12.55 -7.32 -1.21
C ALA A 156 11.44 -8.03 -0.42
N LYS A 157 10.69 -7.29 0.42
CA LYS A 157 9.49 -7.83 1.09
C LYS A 157 8.44 -8.24 0.05
N LEU A 158 7.65 -9.29 0.32
CA LEU A 158 6.61 -9.80 -0.61
C LEU A 158 5.63 -8.71 -1.10
N THR A 159 5.39 -7.66 -0.31
CA THR A 159 4.54 -6.50 -0.68
C THR A 159 5.23 -5.46 -1.57
N LYS A 160 6.55 -5.55 -1.76
CA LYS A 160 7.38 -4.69 -2.62
C LYS A 160 7.91 -5.39 -3.86
N LEU A 161 7.76 -6.72 -3.98
CA LEU A 161 8.06 -7.44 -5.21
C LEU A 161 7.27 -6.84 -6.39
N PRO A 162 7.88 -6.65 -7.57
CA PRO A 162 7.19 -6.12 -8.74
C PRO A 162 6.11 -7.10 -9.24
N PRO A 163 5.15 -6.62 -10.05
CA PRO A 163 4.29 -7.52 -10.84
C PRO A 163 5.12 -8.52 -11.63
N ARG A 164 4.52 -9.67 -11.94
CA ARG A 164 5.13 -10.78 -12.69
C ARG A 164 6.38 -11.37 -12.02
N SER A 165 6.43 -11.34 -10.69
CA SER A 165 7.45 -12.04 -9.90
C SER A 165 7.13 -13.53 -9.71
N ALA A 166 8.15 -14.38 -9.84
CA ALA A 166 8.13 -15.76 -9.34
C ALA A 166 8.89 -15.85 -8.01
N VAL A 167 8.24 -16.35 -6.96
CA VAL A 167 8.82 -16.55 -5.64
C VAL A 167 9.13 -18.04 -5.45
N VAL A 168 10.39 -18.38 -5.14
CA VAL A 168 10.88 -19.76 -5.14
C VAL A 168 11.25 -20.22 -3.73
N ALA A 169 10.70 -21.36 -3.32
CA ALA A 169 10.97 -22.04 -2.06
C ALA A 169 11.20 -23.54 -2.27
N PHE A 170 11.74 -24.26 -1.27
CA PHE A 170 12.22 -25.64 -1.47
C PHE A 170 11.37 -26.70 -0.74
N SER A 171 10.29 -26.29 -0.08
CA SER A 171 9.28 -27.18 0.48
C SER A 171 7.86 -26.77 0.06
N ALA A 172 6.95 -27.75 -0.03
CA ALA A 172 5.53 -27.48 -0.30
C ALA A 172 4.86 -26.63 0.81
N ALA A 173 5.32 -26.79 2.06
CA ALA A 173 4.84 -26.00 3.20
C ALA A 173 5.19 -24.51 3.06
N GLU A 174 6.42 -24.16 2.68
CA GLU A 174 6.80 -22.78 2.36
C GLU A 174 6.01 -22.25 1.17
N VAL A 175 5.87 -23.03 0.09
CA VAL A 175 5.09 -22.63 -1.11
C VAL A 175 3.65 -22.29 -0.72
N TYR A 176 2.97 -23.12 0.05
CA TYR A 176 1.61 -22.84 0.53
C TYR A 176 1.58 -21.62 1.47
N ALA A 177 2.55 -21.45 2.38
CA ALA A 177 2.59 -20.33 3.31
C ALA A 177 2.83 -18.97 2.60
N ILE A 178 3.72 -18.95 1.61
CA ILE A 178 3.98 -17.78 0.77
C ILE A 178 2.76 -17.49 -0.11
N ALA A 179 2.10 -18.51 -0.66
CA ALA A 179 0.88 -18.33 -1.47
C ALA A 179 -0.28 -17.73 -0.66
N GLU A 180 -0.51 -18.19 0.58
CA GLU A 180 -1.45 -17.55 1.53
C GLU A 180 -1.06 -16.08 1.80
N ALA A 181 0.23 -15.80 2.01
CA ALA A 181 0.73 -14.45 2.32
C ALA A 181 0.61 -13.48 1.13
N ILE A 182 0.75 -13.97 -0.10
CA ILE A 182 0.54 -13.20 -1.33
C ILE A 182 -0.96 -13.01 -1.57
N ARG A 183 -1.80 -14.06 -1.52
CA ARG A 183 -3.28 -13.95 -1.66
C ARG A 183 -3.86 -12.84 -0.77
N ARG A 184 -3.51 -12.84 0.52
CA ARG A 184 -4.00 -11.85 1.52
C ARG A 184 -3.53 -10.41 1.29
N ARG A 185 -2.59 -10.16 0.36
CA ARG A 185 -1.95 -8.85 0.15
C ARG A 185 -1.91 -8.36 -1.30
N ARG A 186 -2.10 -9.27 -2.27
CA ARG A 186 -2.00 -9.08 -3.73
C ARG A 186 -3.15 -9.77 -4.50
N GLY A 187 -4.18 -10.28 -3.82
CA GLY A 187 -5.35 -10.92 -4.42
C GLY A 187 -5.15 -12.39 -4.78
N GLY A 188 -4.01 -12.77 -5.36
CA GLY A 188 -3.72 -14.18 -5.61
C GLY A 188 -2.33 -14.47 -6.17
N CYS A 189 -2.05 -15.75 -6.33
CA CYS A 189 -0.90 -16.25 -7.08
C CYS A 189 -1.18 -17.63 -7.69
N ALA A 190 -0.47 -17.96 -8.75
CA ALA A 190 -0.37 -19.31 -9.28
C ALA A 190 0.60 -20.13 -8.41
N VAL A 191 0.40 -21.45 -8.35
CA VAL A 191 1.24 -22.38 -7.57
C VAL A 191 1.80 -23.50 -8.45
N VAL A 192 3.12 -23.63 -8.52
CA VAL A 192 3.81 -24.62 -9.35
C VAL A 192 4.83 -25.43 -8.54
N MET A 193 4.58 -26.73 -8.39
CA MET A 193 5.46 -27.65 -7.66
C MET A 193 5.82 -28.87 -8.50
N GLY A 194 7.00 -29.44 -8.30
CA GLY A 194 7.49 -30.59 -9.08
C GLY A 194 6.58 -31.83 -9.07
N ARG A 195 5.76 -32.01 -8.02
CA ARG A 195 4.78 -33.10 -7.87
C ARG A 195 3.46 -32.90 -8.63
N LEU A 196 3.15 -31.70 -9.13
CA LEU A 196 1.92 -31.45 -9.91
C LEU A 196 2.00 -32.15 -11.28
N SER A 197 0.88 -32.68 -11.79
CA SER A 197 0.80 -33.23 -13.14
C SER A 197 1.09 -32.18 -14.21
N PRO A 198 1.44 -32.58 -15.45
CA PRO A 198 1.57 -31.65 -16.57
C PRO A 198 0.31 -30.77 -16.75
N ARG A 199 -0.89 -31.34 -16.54
CA ARG A 199 -2.18 -30.64 -16.67
C ARG A 199 -2.39 -29.56 -15.63
N THR A 200 -2.34 -29.89 -14.33
CA THR A 200 -2.50 -28.90 -13.25
C THR A 200 -1.45 -27.80 -13.35
N ARG A 201 -0.21 -28.17 -13.70
CA ARG A 201 0.93 -27.26 -13.86
C ARG A 201 0.72 -26.30 -15.03
N ASN A 202 0.29 -26.79 -16.19
CA ASN A 202 0.00 -25.95 -17.36
C ASN A 202 -1.19 -25.02 -17.11
N ALA A 203 -2.23 -25.48 -16.41
CA ALA A 203 -3.37 -24.64 -16.06
C ALA A 203 -2.99 -23.51 -15.08
N GLN A 204 -2.13 -23.78 -14.09
CA GLN A 204 -1.58 -22.76 -13.18
C GLN A 204 -0.64 -21.79 -13.89
N VAL A 205 0.19 -22.24 -14.84
CA VAL A 205 1.04 -21.35 -15.65
C VAL A 205 0.23 -20.51 -16.64
N LYS A 206 -0.82 -21.08 -17.24
CA LYS A 206 -1.74 -20.34 -18.11
C LYS A 206 -2.41 -19.19 -17.35
N MET A 207 -2.94 -19.45 -16.16
CA MET A 207 -3.54 -18.44 -15.28
C MET A 207 -2.60 -17.24 -15.02
N TYR A 208 -1.30 -17.50 -14.86
CA TYR A 208 -0.28 -16.46 -14.70
C TYR A 208 0.05 -15.73 -16.01
N GLN A 209 0.15 -16.43 -17.15
CA GLN A 209 0.42 -15.83 -18.47
C GLN A 209 -0.76 -15.00 -19.01
N ASP A 210 -2.01 -15.45 -18.80
CA ASP A 210 -3.25 -14.75 -19.16
C ASP A 210 -3.54 -13.54 -18.22
N ARG A 211 -2.68 -13.32 -17.21
CA ARG A 211 -2.79 -12.32 -16.15
C ARG A 211 -4.09 -12.42 -15.34
N GLU A 212 -4.53 -13.64 -14.99
CA GLU A 212 -5.48 -13.80 -13.87
C GLU A 212 -4.78 -13.52 -12.53
N VAL A 213 -3.46 -13.74 -12.46
CA VAL A 213 -2.59 -13.46 -11.29
C VAL A 213 -1.21 -12.98 -11.72
N ASP A 214 -0.71 -11.89 -11.13
CA ASP A 214 0.64 -11.34 -11.42
C ASP A 214 1.77 -12.00 -10.61
N PHE A 215 1.47 -12.98 -9.76
CA PHE A 215 2.46 -13.64 -8.91
C PHE A 215 2.43 -15.15 -9.11
N LEU A 216 3.61 -15.76 -9.12
CA LEU A 216 3.81 -17.20 -9.13
C LEU A 216 4.58 -17.59 -7.86
N VAL A 217 4.16 -18.67 -7.19
CA VAL A 217 4.92 -19.29 -6.08
C VAL A 217 5.26 -20.72 -6.47
N ALA A 218 6.54 -21.10 -6.35
CA ALA A 218 6.99 -22.35 -6.91
C ALA A 218 8.16 -23.02 -6.19
N THR A 219 8.45 -24.26 -6.56
CA THR A 219 9.74 -24.90 -6.29
C THR A 219 10.72 -24.75 -7.46
N ASP A 220 11.95 -25.20 -7.25
CA ASP A 220 12.99 -25.45 -8.27
C ASP A 220 12.50 -26.07 -9.59
N ALA A 221 11.35 -26.74 -9.59
CA ALA A 221 10.67 -27.25 -10.77
C ALA A 221 10.35 -26.18 -11.85
N ILE A 222 10.37 -24.86 -11.55
CA ILE A 222 10.32 -23.83 -12.61
C ILE A 222 11.65 -23.64 -13.34
N GLY A 223 12.77 -24.03 -12.72
CA GLY A 223 14.10 -23.99 -13.30
C GLY A 223 14.25 -24.88 -14.53
N MET A 224 13.32 -25.80 -14.80
CA MET A 224 13.33 -26.68 -15.98
C MET A 224 11.93 -26.87 -16.57
N GLY A 225 11.81 -26.70 -17.89
CA GLY A 225 10.68 -27.23 -18.65
C GLY A 225 9.31 -26.56 -18.49
N LEU A 226 9.28 -25.23 -18.35
CA LEU A 226 8.05 -24.44 -18.44
C LEU A 226 8.22 -23.20 -19.33
N ASN A 227 7.25 -22.97 -20.22
CA ASN A 227 7.20 -21.78 -21.07
C ASN A 227 6.41 -20.63 -20.42
N MET A 228 6.94 -20.11 -19.30
CA MET A 228 6.46 -18.92 -18.59
C MET A 228 7.39 -17.72 -18.81
N ASP A 229 6.87 -16.58 -19.24
CA ASP A 229 7.60 -15.31 -19.19
C ASP A 229 7.59 -14.82 -17.74
N VAL A 230 8.75 -14.62 -17.12
CA VAL A 230 8.88 -14.08 -15.76
C VAL A 230 9.80 -12.88 -15.81
N ASP A 231 9.47 -11.82 -15.07
CA ASP A 231 10.23 -10.55 -15.13
C ASP A 231 11.17 -10.39 -13.91
N HIS A 232 10.82 -11.03 -12.79
CA HIS A 232 11.62 -11.08 -11.56
C HIS A 232 11.58 -12.45 -10.87
N VAL A 233 12.71 -12.95 -10.34
CA VAL A 233 12.80 -14.18 -9.53
C VAL A 233 13.29 -13.87 -8.12
N ALA A 234 12.48 -14.17 -7.10
CA ALA A 234 12.81 -13.96 -5.70
C ALA A 234 12.98 -15.29 -4.94
N PHE A 235 14.17 -15.57 -4.43
CA PHE A 235 14.40 -16.72 -3.54
C PHE A 235 13.85 -16.45 -2.15
N ALA A 236 12.96 -17.30 -1.65
CA ALA A 236 12.40 -17.22 -0.29
C ALA A 236 13.22 -18.00 0.75
N ASN A 237 14.03 -18.94 0.28
CA ASN A 237 15.02 -19.69 1.05
C ASN A 237 16.22 -19.95 0.12
N LEU A 238 17.40 -20.26 0.68
CA LEU A 238 18.60 -20.67 -0.06
C LEU A 238 19.08 -22.08 0.31
N GLN A 239 18.32 -22.79 1.16
CA GLN A 239 18.53 -24.20 1.50
C GLN A 239 17.52 -25.09 0.78
N LYS A 240 17.99 -26.22 0.27
CA LYS A 240 17.22 -27.26 -0.42
C LYS A 240 17.49 -28.61 0.23
N PHE A 241 16.46 -29.42 0.39
CA PHE A 241 16.62 -30.85 0.73
C PHE A 241 16.93 -31.63 -0.55
N ASP A 242 18.04 -32.37 -0.57
CA ASP A 242 18.49 -33.12 -1.75
C ASP A 242 17.99 -34.57 -1.81
N GLY A 243 17.38 -35.06 -0.72
CA GLY A 243 16.99 -36.45 -0.53
C GLY A 243 17.60 -37.06 0.73
N HIS A 244 18.76 -36.53 1.16
CA HIS A 244 19.48 -36.98 2.36
C HIS A 244 19.59 -35.88 3.41
N ALA A 245 19.91 -34.65 3.00
CA ALA A 245 20.17 -33.53 3.91
C ALA A 245 19.64 -32.18 3.37
N PRO A 246 19.34 -31.21 4.27
CA PRO A 246 19.23 -29.81 3.88
C PRO A 246 20.63 -29.25 3.61
N ARG A 247 20.88 -28.77 2.38
CA ARG A 247 22.11 -28.11 1.97
C ARG A 247 21.83 -26.77 1.32
N MET A 248 22.84 -25.91 1.21
CA MET A 248 22.74 -24.68 0.40
C MET A 248 22.60 -25.02 -1.10
N LEU A 249 21.96 -24.13 -1.85
CA LEU A 249 22.01 -24.14 -3.31
C LEU A 249 23.44 -23.92 -3.83
N THR A 250 23.77 -24.59 -4.93
CA THR A 250 24.93 -24.23 -5.75
C THR A 250 24.62 -22.98 -6.59
N ALA A 251 25.66 -22.24 -7.01
CA ALA A 251 25.49 -21.11 -7.92
C ALA A 251 24.84 -21.52 -9.25
N GLN A 252 25.11 -22.74 -9.73
CA GLN A 252 24.50 -23.29 -10.95
C GLN A 252 22.99 -23.60 -10.78
N GLU A 253 22.57 -24.16 -9.63
CA GLU A 253 21.13 -24.34 -9.32
C GLU A 253 20.41 -23.00 -9.21
N ALA A 254 21.03 -22.02 -8.52
CA ALA A 254 20.49 -20.67 -8.41
C ALA A 254 20.39 -19.99 -9.79
N ALA A 255 21.40 -20.12 -10.65
CA ALA A 255 21.39 -19.58 -12.01
C ALA A 255 20.32 -20.23 -12.92
N GLN A 256 20.10 -21.55 -12.81
CA GLN A 256 19.07 -22.26 -13.58
C GLN A 256 17.64 -21.79 -13.21
N ILE A 257 17.45 -21.35 -11.96
CA ILE A 257 16.19 -20.79 -11.45
C ILE A 257 16.08 -19.29 -11.79
N ALA A 258 17.09 -18.48 -11.46
CA ALA A 258 17.13 -17.04 -11.73
C ALA A 258 17.12 -16.71 -13.24
N GLY A 259 17.74 -17.55 -14.06
CA GLY A 259 17.69 -17.51 -15.53
C GLY A 259 16.33 -17.86 -16.15
N ARG A 260 15.27 -17.95 -15.34
CA ARG A 260 13.87 -17.91 -15.81
C ARG A 260 13.32 -16.47 -15.86
N ALA A 261 13.94 -15.52 -15.15
CA ALA A 261 13.67 -14.09 -15.32
C ALA A 261 14.33 -13.56 -16.61
N GLY A 262 13.55 -12.82 -17.41
CA GLY A 262 13.97 -12.29 -18.72
C GLY A 262 13.93 -13.35 -19.82
N ARG A 263 13.36 -13.01 -20.98
CA ARG A 263 13.22 -13.92 -22.14
C ARG A 263 13.39 -13.20 -23.47
N GLY A 264 13.98 -13.91 -24.44
CA GLY A 264 14.40 -13.31 -25.70
C GLY A 264 15.34 -12.14 -25.41
N MET A 265 15.02 -10.97 -25.97
CA MET A 265 15.75 -9.71 -25.76
C MET A 265 15.31 -8.92 -24.52
N ARG A 266 14.44 -9.46 -23.64
CA ARG A 266 14.04 -8.78 -22.39
C ARG A 266 14.96 -9.20 -21.25
N ASP A 267 15.55 -8.21 -20.59
CA ASP A 267 16.34 -8.40 -19.38
C ASP A 267 15.48 -8.91 -18.22
N GLY A 268 16.11 -9.65 -17.31
CA GLY A 268 15.49 -10.20 -16.11
C GLY A 268 16.10 -9.62 -14.84
N SER A 269 15.40 -9.77 -13.72
CA SER A 269 15.94 -9.44 -12.41
C SER A 269 15.82 -10.59 -11.42
N PHE A 270 16.71 -10.64 -10.42
CA PHE A 270 16.64 -11.62 -9.34
C PHE A 270 17.01 -11.02 -7.98
N GLY A 271 16.59 -11.68 -6.91
CA GLY A 271 16.87 -11.25 -5.54
C GLY A 271 16.36 -12.25 -4.52
N VAL A 272 16.22 -11.81 -3.27
CA VAL A 272 15.69 -12.63 -2.18
C VAL A 272 14.46 -11.98 -1.56
N THR A 273 13.59 -12.76 -0.92
CA THR A 273 12.52 -12.18 -0.10
C THR A 273 13.11 -11.50 1.14
N GLY A 274 12.42 -10.49 1.67
CA GLY A 274 12.90 -9.70 2.81
C GLY A 274 12.99 -10.44 4.15
N ASP A 275 12.61 -11.72 4.18
CA ASP A 275 12.70 -12.62 5.35
C ASP A 275 13.77 -13.73 5.12
N CYS A 276 14.41 -13.76 3.95
CA CYS A 276 15.47 -14.69 3.56
C CYS A 276 16.86 -14.10 3.82
N ALA A 277 17.88 -14.97 3.96
CA ALA A 277 19.28 -14.54 3.98
C ALA A 277 19.68 -13.90 2.63
N PRO A 278 20.56 -12.88 2.62
CA PRO A 278 21.09 -12.31 1.38
C PRO A 278 21.92 -13.36 0.60
N LEU A 279 21.90 -13.26 -0.72
CA LEU A 279 22.80 -14.02 -1.59
C LEU A 279 24.26 -13.61 -1.33
N PRO A 280 25.23 -14.54 -1.30
CA PRO A 280 26.65 -14.20 -1.27
C PRO A 280 27.07 -13.47 -2.55
N GLU A 281 27.97 -12.47 -2.42
CA GLU A 281 28.44 -11.66 -3.56
C GLU A 281 29.04 -12.52 -4.69
N GLU A 282 29.86 -13.51 -4.32
CA GLU A 282 30.43 -14.50 -5.25
C GLU A 282 29.35 -15.28 -6.03
N MET A 283 28.20 -15.55 -5.41
CA MET A 283 27.09 -16.23 -6.09
C MET A 283 26.36 -15.27 -7.05
N ILE A 284 26.24 -13.99 -6.68
CA ILE A 284 25.67 -12.94 -7.56
C ILE A 284 26.57 -12.77 -8.79
N GLU A 285 27.86 -12.55 -8.60
CA GLU A 285 28.85 -12.41 -9.70
C GLU A 285 28.80 -13.60 -10.67
N LYS A 286 28.73 -14.84 -10.15
CA LYS A 286 28.63 -16.06 -10.97
C LYS A 286 27.31 -16.15 -11.75
N ILE A 287 26.18 -15.75 -11.14
CA ILE A 287 24.87 -15.74 -11.81
C ILE A 287 24.80 -14.69 -12.92
N GLU A 288 25.29 -13.47 -12.69
CA GLU A 288 25.23 -12.37 -13.67
C GLU A 288 26.19 -12.61 -14.85
N ASN A 289 27.43 -13.02 -14.57
CA ASN A 289 28.45 -13.28 -15.59
C ASN A 289 28.33 -14.68 -16.23
N HIS A 290 27.40 -15.52 -15.77
CA HIS A 290 27.21 -16.92 -16.17
C HIS A 290 28.49 -17.79 -16.08
N ASN A 291 29.36 -17.45 -15.12
CA ASN A 291 30.64 -18.12 -14.89
C ASN A 291 30.49 -19.17 -13.79
N PHE A 292 30.70 -20.44 -14.10
CA PHE A 292 30.50 -21.56 -13.17
C PHE A 292 31.62 -22.59 -13.30
N GLU A 293 31.88 -23.30 -12.20
CA GLU A 293 32.87 -24.37 -12.14
C GLU A 293 32.53 -25.49 -13.14
N PRO A 294 33.52 -25.99 -13.92
CA PRO A 294 33.31 -27.14 -14.77
C PRO A 294 32.94 -28.39 -13.96
N LEU A 295 32.09 -29.23 -14.54
CA LEU A 295 31.73 -30.52 -13.98
C LEU A 295 32.98 -31.42 -13.91
N GLN A 296 33.18 -32.08 -12.76
CA GLN A 296 34.38 -32.88 -12.50
C GLN A 296 34.20 -34.35 -12.92
N ALA A 297 33.00 -34.90 -12.70
CA ALA A 297 32.59 -36.23 -13.13
C ALA A 297 31.12 -36.27 -13.55
N LEU A 298 30.74 -37.28 -14.32
CA LEU A 298 29.36 -37.64 -14.66
C LEU A 298 28.95 -38.90 -13.88
N ALA A 299 27.70 -38.97 -13.44
CA ALA A 299 27.12 -40.19 -12.89
C ALA A 299 27.04 -41.25 -14.00
N TRP A 300 27.47 -42.46 -13.69
CA TRP A 300 27.50 -43.60 -14.61
C TRP A 300 27.00 -44.87 -13.91
N ARG A 301 26.41 -45.74 -14.72
CA ARG A 301 26.01 -47.11 -14.40
C ARG A 301 26.26 -47.96 -15.64
N ASN A 302 26.68 -49.20 -15.46
CA ASN A 302 26.85 -50.12 -16.57
C ASN A 302 25.51 -50.38 -17.29
N SER A 303 25.50 -50.33 -18.62
CA SER A 303 24.34 -50.72 -19.46
C SER A 303 24.51 -52.11 -20.11
N ASN A 304 25.71 -52.69 -20.08
CA ASN A 304 25.96 -54.08 -20.49
C ASN A 304 25.69 -55.03 -19.32
N LEU A 305 24.41 -55.26 -19.02
CA LEU A 305 23.96 -56.06 -17.88
C LEU A 305 23.99 -57.57 -18.17
N ASP A 306 24.43 -58.35 -17.18
CA ASP A 306 24.32 -59.80 -17.25
C ASP A 306 22.97 -60.27 -16.69
N PHE A 307 22.33 -61.20 -17.39
CA PHE A 307 21.06 -61.82 -17.00
C PHE A 307 21.20 -63.35 -16.86
N THR A 308 22.41 -63.91 -16.83
CA THR A 308 22.62 -65.36 -16.63
C THR A 308 22.16 -65.82 -15.24
N SER A 309 22.35 -64.99 -14.21
CA SER A 309 21.97 -65.24 -12.82
C SER A 309 21.58 -63.92 -12.14
N LEU A 310 20.82 -64.00 -11.05
CA LEU A 310 20.41 -62.81 -10.29
C LEU A 310 21.60 -62.12 -9.60
N ASP A 311 22.57 -62.92 -9.13
CA ASP A 311 23.78 -62.41 -8.49
C ASP A 311 24.70 -61.76 -9.56
N GLY A 312 24.84 -62.36 -10.74
CA GLY A 312 25.55 -61.75 -11.89
C GLY A 312 24.91 -60.44 -12.40
N LEU A 313 23.58 -60.31 -12.32
CA LEU A 313 22.91 -59.04 -12.60
C LEU A 313 23.33 -57.96 -11.60
N LEU A 314 23.34 -58.26 -10.30
CA LEU A 314 23.78 -57.35 -9.24
C LEU A 314 25.26 -56.97 -9.40
N ASP A 315 26.14 -57.94 -9.67
CA ASP A 315 27.56 -57.68 -9.93
C ASP A 315 27.75 -56.80 -11.17
N SER A 316 26.99 -57.04 -12.25
CA SER A 316 27.07 -56.24 -13.48
C SER A 316 26.53 -54.81 -13.31
N LEU A 317 25.54 -54.60 -12.44
CA LEU A 317 25.05 -53.28 -12.02
C LEU A 317 26.04 -52.56 -11.09
N GLY A 318 26.75 -53.30 -10.24
CA GLY A 318 27.75 -52.82 -9.29
C GLY A 318 29.13 -52.53 -9.90
N ALA A 319 29.33 -52.78 -11.20
CA ALA A 319 30.60 -52.61 -11.89
C ALA A 319 31.20 -51.17 -11.74
N PRO A 320 32.53 -51.03 -11.66
CA PRO A 320 33.19 -49.72 -11.54
C PRO A 320 33.17 -48.94 -12.87
N PRO A 321 33.22 -47.59 -12.81
CA PRO A 321 33.27 -46.74 -14.01
C PRO A 321 34.54 -47.00 -14.85
N PRO A 322 34.42 -47.14 -16.19
CA PRO A 322 35.52 -47.64 -17.03
C PRO A 322 36.59 -46.59 -17.40
N GLN A 323 36.35 -45.29 -17.15
CA GLN A 323 37.29 -44.23 -17.56
C GLN A 323 37.20 -42.95 -16.69
N PRO A 324 38.30 -42.17 -16.56
CA PRO A 324 38.36 -40.99 -15.68
C PRO A 324 37.40 -39.86 -16.07
N GLY A 325 36.56 -39.43 -15.12
CA GLY A 325 35.46 -38.48 -15.36
C GLY A 325 34.08 -39.13 -15.36
N LEU A 326 34.01 -40.44 -15.20
CA LEU A 326 32.80 -41.16 -14.80
C LEU A 326 32.93 -41.55 -13.33
N THR A 327 31.85 -41.41 -12.56
CA THR A 327 31.72 -41.91 -11.17
C THR A 327 30.51 -42.82 -11.07
N LYS A 328 30.49 -43.75 -10.11
CA LYS A 328 29.21 -44.35 -9.69
C LYS A 328 28.31 -43.21 -9.18
N GLY A 329 27.05 -43.20 -9.62
CA GLY A 329 26.02 -42.31 -9.06
C GLY A 329 25.52 -42.78 -7.70
N ASN A 330 24.41 -42.20 -7.24
CA ASN A 330 23.63 -42.77 -6.14
C ASN A 330 23.11 -44.16 -6.53
N ASP A 331 22.86 -45.01 -5.53
CA ASP A 331 22.12 -46.25 -5.76
C ASP A 331 20.65 -45.92 -6.05
N ALA A 332 20.28 -45.96 -7.34
CA ALA A 332 18.95 -45.63 -7.81
C ALA A 332 17.88 -46.61 -7.29
N THR A 333 16.62 -46.14 -7.26
CA THR A 333 15.49 -46.88 -6.66
C THR A 333 15.27 -48.27 -7.27
N ASP A 334 15.58 -48.45 -8.55
CA ASP A 334 15.53 -49.75 -9.24
C ASP A 334 16.60 -50.72 -8.71
N HIS A 335 17.83 -50.26 -8.52
CA HIS A 335 18.92 -51.05 -7.94
C HIS A 335 18.69 -51.35 -6.46
N ILE A 336 18.16 -50.41 -5.68
CA ILE A 336 17.74 -50.65 -4.28
C ILE A 336 16.63 -51.71 -4.24
N THR A 337 15.59 -51.57 -5.05
CA THR A 337 14.46 -52.51 -5.09
C THR A 337 14.94 -53.91 -5.48
N LEU A 338 15.81 -54.04 -6.50
CA LEU A 338 16.41 -55.31 -6.87
C LEU A 338 17.23 -55.93 -5.73
N ASN A 339 18.03 -55.14 -5.00
CA ASN A 339 18.83 -55.62 -3.87
C ASN A 339 17.97 -56.13 -2.69
N HIS A 340 16.78 -55.56 -2.48
CA HIS A 340 15.83 -56.07 -1.50
C HIS A 340 15.14 -57.35 -2.00
N LEU A 341 14.57 -57.33 -3.20
CA LEU A 341 13.87 -58.48 -3.77
C LEU A 341 14.77 -59.71 -4.00
N ALA A 342 16.05 -59.53 -4.31
CA ALA A 342 17.00 -60.62 -4.45
C ALA A 342 17.28 -61.38 -3.14
N ARG A 343 16.92 -60.80 -1.98
CA ARG A 343 17.02 -61.45 -0.67
C ARG A 343 15.76 -62.23 -0.29
N GLU A 344 14.65 -62.03 -0.99
CA GLU A 344 13.40 -62.75 -0.77
C GLU A 344 13.46 -64.14 -1.42
N ALA A 345 13.35 -65.20 -0.62
CA ALA A 345 13.54 -66.58 -1.07
C ALA A 345 12.54 -67.00 -2.16
N ASP A 346 11.29 -66.53 -2.09
CA ASP A 346 10.26 -66.81 -3.10
C ASP A 346 10.56 -66.10 -4.43
N ILE A 347 11.00 -64.83 -4.40
CA ILE A 347 11.39 -64.08 -5.60
C ILE A 347 12.63 -64.70 -6.26
N ARG A 348 13.65 -65.05 -5.46
CA ARG A 348 14.87 -65.73 -5.97
C ARG A 348 14.57 -67.13 -6.53
N ARG A 349 13.52 -67.82 -6.05
CA ARG A 349 13.01 -69.08 -6.62
C ARG A 349 12.26 -68.85 -7.94
N LEU A 350 11.48 -67.77 -8.06
CA LEU A 350 10.75 -67.42 -9.29
C LEU A 350 11.69 -66.95 -10.40
N ALA A 351 12.72 -66.17 -10.08
CA ALA A 351 13.74 -65.61 -10.97
C ALA A 351 14.78 -66.65 -11.49
N SER A 352 14.31 -67.84 -11.88
CA SER A 352 15.13 -69.02 -12.18
C SER A 352 15.65 -69.12 -13.63
N SER A 353 15.47 -68.10 -14.47
CA SER A 353 15.91 -68.11 -15.87
C SER A 353 16.16 -66.70 -16.40
N ARG A 354 16.99 -66.59 -17.45
CA ARG A 354 17.39 -65.31 -18.06
C ARG A 354 16.24 -64.36 -18.35
N THR A 355 15.16 -64.87 -18.95
CA THR A 355 13.96 -64.08 -19.25
C THR A 355 13.25 -63.59 -18.00
N ARG A 356 13.21 -64.39 -16.92
CA ARG A 356 12.60 -63.99 -15.65
C ARG A 356 13.49 -63.04 -14.85
N ILE A 357 14.81 -63.15 -14.95
CA ILE A 357 15.75 -62.20 -14.31
C ILE A 357 15.67 -60.83 -15.01
N ALA A 358 15.57 -60.81 -16.35
CA ALA A 358 15.28 -59.59 -17.10
C ALA A 358 13.91 -58.99 -16.74
N LEU A 359 12.86 -59.81 -16.66
CA LEU A 359 11.53 -59.37 -16.23
C LEU A 359 11.53 -58.79 -14.81
N LEU A 360 12.22 -59.43 -13.85
CA LEU A 360 12.38 -58.90 -12.49
C LEU A 360 13.02 -57.51 -12.52
N TRP A 361 14.10 -57.35 -13.29
CA TRP A 361 14.78 -56.07 -13.46
C TRP A 361 13.85 -54.98 -14.03
N GLU A 362 13.06 -55.31 -15.06
CA GLU A 362 12.07 -54.38 -15.63
C GLU A 362 10.95 -54.03 -14.64
N THR A 363 10.55 -54.93 -13.74
CA THR A 363 9.61 -54.61 -12.66
C THR A 363 10.22 -53.73 -11.56
N CYS A 364 11.53 -53.86 -11.29
CA CYS A 364 12.25 -52.92 -10.42
C CYS A 364 12.37 -51.51 -11.03
N GLN A 365 12.25 -51.37 -12.35
CA GLN A 365 12.27 -50.06 -13.05
C GLN A 365 10.93 -49.32 -13.03
N VAL A 366 9.88 -49.86 -12.39
CA VAL A 366 8.63 -49.12 -12.16
C VAL A 366 8.93 -47.88 -11.27
N PRO A 367 8.62 -46.64 -11.68
CA PRO A 367 9.04 -45.46 -10.91
C PRO A 367 8.25 -45.27 -9.60
N ASP A 368 8.92 -45.13 -8.44
CA ASP A 368 8.23 -44.68 -7.22
C ASP A 368 8.00 -43.16 -7.21
N PHE A 369 6.88 -42.74 -7.80
CA PHE A 369 6.42 -41.35 -7.73
C PHE A 369 5.93 -40.93 -6.33
N ARG A 370 5.81 -41.85 -5.38
CA ARG A 370 5.33 -41.55 -4.02
C ARG A 370 6.47 -41.10 -3.11
N LYS A 371 7.67 -41.68 -3.24
CA LYS A 371 8.83 -41.52 -2.34
C LYS A 371 8.42 -41.69 -0.87
N LEU A 372 7.76 -42.81 -0.57
CA LEU A 372 7.42 -43.20 0.80
C LEU A 372 8.64 -43.81 1.49
N ALA A 373 8.72 -43.66 2.80
CA ALA A 373 9.81 -44.22 3.62
C ALA A 373 9.51 -45.66 4.08
N ASP A 374 8.82 -46.46 3.27
CA ASP A 374 8.34 -47.79 3.60
C ASP A 374 8.48 -48.79 2.43
N ASP A 375 8.33 -50.08 2.71
CA ASP A 375 8.46 -51.16 1.71
C ASP A 375 7.31 -51.18 0.67
N SER A 376 6.36 -50.24 0.71
CA SER A 376 5.15 -50.27 -0.13
C SER A 376 5.45 -50.10 -1.63
N HIS A 377 6.67 -49.73 -2.01
CA HIS A 377 7.15 -49.82 -3.39
C HIS A 377 7.70 -51.21 -3.71
N THR A 378 8.67 -51.70 -2.92
CA THR A 378 9.26 -53.04 -3.05
C THR A 378 8.20 -54.14 -3.15
N ARG A 379 7.19 -54.11 -2.28
CA ARG A 379 6.07 -55.09 -2.28
C ARG A 379 5.15 -54.97 -3.49
N LEU A 380 5.04 -53.80 -4.11
CA LEU A 380 4.30 -53.62 -5.36
C LEU A 380 5.07 -54.24 -6.52
N CYS A 381 6.37 -53.98 -6.63
CA CYS A 381 7.23 -54.56 -7.67
C CYS A 381 7.31 -56.09 -7.55
N ALA A 382 7.44 -56.63 -6.33
CA ALA A 382 7.32 -58.07 -6.04
C ALA A 382 6.01 -58.65 -6.59
N ARG A 383 4.88 -58.02 -6.27
CA ARG A 383 3.55 -58.51 -6.69
C ARG A 383 3.33 -58.41 -8.20
N ILE A 384 3.82 -57.35 -8.84
CA ILE A 384 3.81 -57.21 -10.31
C ILE A 384 4.62 -58.35 -10.94
N PHE A 385 5.83 -58.62 -10.43
CA PHE A 385 6.68 -59.71 -10.91
C PHE A 385 6.02 -61.08 -10.76
N THR A 386 5.45 -61.40 -9.59
CA THR A 386 4.75 -62.68 -9.36
C THR A 386 3.59 -62.87 -10.34
N HIS A 387 2.70 -61.89 -10.50
CA HIS A 387 1.60 -61.98 -11.48
C HIS A 387 2.11 -62.16 -12.92
N LEU A 388 3.18 -61.47 -13.33
CA LEU A 388 3.75 -61.63 -14.68
C LEU A 388 4.44 -63.00 -14.89
N VAL A 389 4.93 -63.62 -13.83
CA VAL A 389 5.58 -64.95 -13.88
C VAL A 389 4.58 -66.11 -13.78
N GLU A 390 3.46 -65.93 -13.06
CA GLU A 390 2.45 -66.97 -12.79
C GLU A 390 1.24 -66.88 -13.72
N ASP A 391 0.64 -65.68 -13.89
CA ASP A 391 -0.53 -65.45 -14.75
C ASP A 391 -0.17 -65.07 -16.20
N GLY A 392 1.12 -64.76 -16.45
CA GLY A 392 1.66 -64.32 -17.74
C GLY A 392 1.25 -62.92 -18.19
N ALA A 393 0.37 -62.25 -17.44
CA ALA A 393 -0.06 -60.87 -17.62
C ALA A 393 -0.70 -60.38 -16.32
N LEU A 394 -0.69 -59.07 -16.06
CA LEU A 394 -1.34 -58.50 -14.88
C LEU A 394 -2.88 -58.63 -14.98
N PRO A 395 -3.58 -59.08 -13.92
CA PRO A 395 -5.04 -59.17 -13.92
C PRO A 395 -5.71 -57.81 -14.15
N SER A 396 -6.53 -57.70 -15.20
CA SER A 396 -7.19 -56.45 -15.60
C SER A 396 -8.09 -55.89 -14.49
N ASP A 397 -8.79 -56.75 -13.74
CA ASP A 397 -9.62 -56.35 -12.59
C ASP A 397 -8.79 -55.77 -11.45
N TRP A 398 -7.56 -56.27 -11.24
CA TRP A 398 -6.67 -55.70 -10.23
C TRP A 398 -6.24 -54.29 -10.64
N ILE A 399 -5.75 -54.09 -11.87
CA ILE A 399 -5.39 -52.76 -12.39
C ILE A 399 -6.58 -51.80 -12.32
N ALA A 400 -7.75 -52.23 -12.80
CA ALA A 400 -8.97 -51.44 -12.76
C ALA A 400 -9.36 -51.05 -11.32
N SER A 401 -9.21 -51.95 -10.34
CA SER A 401 -9.48 -51.64 -8.92
C SER A 401 -8.53 -50.56 -8.36
N GLN A 402 -7.25 -50.58 -8.75
CA GLN A 402 -6.25 -49.63 -8.27
C GLN A 402 -6.41 -48.25 -8.93
N ILE A 403 -6.71 -48.22 -10.23
CA ILE A 403 -7.12 -46.99 -10.94
C ILE A 403 -8.38 -46.41 -10.31
N ALA A 404 -9.42 -47.24 -10.09
CA ALA A 404 -10.69 -46.79 -9.51
C ALA A 404 -10.53 -46.20 -8.11
N ALA A 405 -9.71 -46.81 -7.25
CA ALA A 405 -9.39 -46.28 -5.92
C ALA A 405 -8.73 -44.88 -5.96
N CYS A 406 -8.03 -44.54 -7.05
CA CYS A 406 -7.43 -43.22 -7.24
C CYS A 406 -8.40 -42.16 -7.77
N ARG A 407 -9.57 -42.54 -8.33
CA ARG A 407 -10.52 -41.61 -8.99
C ARG A 407 -11.31 -40.71 -8.04
N SER A 408 -11.28 -40.95 -6.72
CA SER A 408 -11.96 -40.05 -5.78
C SER A 408 -11.32 -38.66 -5.78
N ILE A 409 -12.16 -37.63 -5.83
CA ILE A 409 -11.76 -36.22 -5.73
C ILE A 409 -11.85 -35.67 -4.30
N GLU A 410 -12.27 -36.46 -3.31
CA GLU A 410 -12.48 -35.99 -1.92
C GLU A 410 -11.18 -35.76 -1.14
N GLY A 411 -11.21 -34.97 -0.05
CA GLY A 411 -10.05 -34.69 0.80
C GLY A 411 -9.48 -33.27 0.62
N ASP A 412 -8.18 -33.11 0.89
CA ASP A 412 -7.45 -31.84 0.78
C ASP A 412 -6.53 -31.80 -0.46
N LEU A 413 -5.53 -30.90 -0.46
CA LEU A 413 -4.53 -30.80 -1.55
C LEU A 413 -3.55 -31.98 -1.53
N ASP A 414 -3.06 -32.34 -0.36
CA ASP A 414 -1.98 -33.33 -0.23
C ASP A 414 -2.53 -34.76 -0.42
N THR A 415 -3.81 -35.00 -0.08
CA THR A 415 -4.58 -36.20 -0.47
C THR A 415 -4.68 -36.35 -1.98
N LEU A 416 -5.01 -35.28 -2.72
CA LEU A 416 -5.06 -35.33 -4.18
C LEU A 416 -3.67 -35.52 -4.78
N MET A 417 -2.64 -34.85 -4.26
CA MET A 417 -1.26 -35.07 -4.70
C MET A 417 -0.77 -36.50 -4.44
N ALA A 418 -1.15 -37.13 -3.33
CA ALA A 418 -0.85 -38.53 -3.07
C ALA A 418 -1.55 -39.49 -4.05
N ARG A 419 -2.84 -39.26 -4.35
CA ARG A 419 -3.55 -40.00 -5.41
C ARG A 419 -2.94 -39.77 -6.80
N LEU A 420 -2.46 -38.56 -7.08
CA LEU A 420 -1.80 -38.19 -8.33
C LEU A 420 -0.44 -38.89 -8.50
N SER A 421 0.35 -39.00 -7.43
CA SER A 421 1.55 -39.86 -7.41
C SER A 421 1.19 -41.34 -7.61
N HIS A 422 0.09 -41.83 -7.03
CA HIS A 422 -0.30 -43.24 -7.18
C HIS A 422 -0.82 -43.58 -8.58
N ILE A 423 -1.68 -42.75 -9.18
CA ILE A 423 -2.21 -43.01 -10.54
C ILE A 423 -1.11 -42.97 -11.61
N ARG A 424 -0.05 -42.17 -11.43
CA ARG A 424 1.10 -42.17 -12.36
C ARG A 424 1.89 -43.47 -12.36
N VAL A 425 1.93 -44.22 -11.23
CA VAL A 425 2.49 -45.58 -11.21
C VAL A 425 1.64 -46.50 -12.08
N TRP A 426 0.32 -46.42 -11.95
CA TRP A 426 -0.61 -47.23 -12.75
C TRP A 426 -0.67 -46.82 -14.22
N ALA A 427 -0.43 -45.54 -14.55
CA ALA A 427 -0.28 -45.09 -15.93
C ALA A 427 0.99 -45.68 -16.59
N TYR A 428 2.12 -45.70 -15.87
CA TYR A 428 3.35 -46.39 -16.33
C TYR A 428 3.11 -47.89 -16.53
N VAL A 429 2.45 -48.56 -15.58
CA VAL A 429 2.11 -49.99 -15.68
C VAL A 429 1.14 -50.26 -16.85
N ALA A 430 0.13 -49.42 -17.06
CA ALA A 430 -0.79 -49.53 -18.19
C ALA A 430 -0.11 -49.27 -19.55
N ALA A 431 0.95 -48.45 -19.60
CA ALA A 431 1.75 -48.21 -20.80
C ALA A 431 2.55 -49.47 -21.27
N ARG A 432 2.74 -50.46 -20.39
CA ARG A 432 3.36 -51.76 -20.71
C ARG A 432 2.34 -52.69 -21.39
N ALA A 433 2.18 -52.52 -22.70
CA ALA A 433 1.32 -53.37 -23.55
C ALA A 433 1.74 -54.84 -23.60
N ASP A 434 2.94 -55.15 -23.13
CA ASP A 434 3.50 -56.49 -22.93
C ASP A 434 3.14 -57.10 -21.56
N TRP A 435 2.69 -56.29 -20.59
CA TRP A 435 2.27 -56.70 -19.25
C TRP A 435 0.75 -56.73 -19.07
N VAL A 436 0.01 -55.92 -19.83
CA VAL A 436 -1.41 -55.61 -19.56
C VAL A 436 -2.31 -56.03 -20.72
N ARG A 437 -3.31 -56.89 -20.43
CA ARG A 437 -4.36 -57.24 -21.38
C ARG A 437 -5.32 -56.06 -21.57
N ASP A 438 -5.56 -55.69 -22.83
CA ASP A 438 -6.22 -54.44 -23.25
C ASP A 438 -5.58 -53.19 -22.61
N ALA A 439 -4.27 -53.05 -22.82
CA ALA A 439 -3.50 -51.89 -22.38
C ALA A 439 -4.07 -50.55 -22.87
N ALA A 440 -4.75 -50.50 -24.03
CA ALA A 440 -5.36 -49.28 -24.55
C ALA A 440 -6.51 -48.80 -23.66
N ALA A 441 -7.45 -49.69 -23.28
CA ALA A 441 -8.52 -49.35 -22.36
C ALA A 441 -7.99 -48.98 -20.96
N GLN A 442 -6.97 -49.67 -20.47
CA GLN A 442 -6.37 -49.37 -19.16
C GLN A 442 -5.60 -48.05 -19.15
N GLN A 443 -4.90 -47.69 -20.24
CA GLN A 443 -4.25 -46.39 -20.40
C GLN A 443 -5.27 -45.24 -20.39
N GLU A 444 -6.37 -45.37 -21.14
CA GLU A 444 -7.40 -44.33 -21.17
C GLU A 444 -8.15 -44.24 -19.83
N ALA A 445 -8.38 -45.37 -19.14
CA ALA A 445 -8.94 -45.38 -17.79
C ALA A 445 -8.02 -44.70 -16.75
N ALA A 446 -6.71 -44.92 -16.86
CA ALA A 446 -5.69 -44.28 -16.01
C ALA A 446 -5.56 -42.78 -16.32
N ARG A 447 -5.56 -42.40 -17.61
CA ARG A 447 -5.54 -41.01 -18.07
C ARG A 447 -6.76 -40.23 -17.59
N ALA A 448 -7.97 -40.77 -17.76
CA ALA A 448 -9.20 -40.15 -17.28
C ALA A 448 -9.22 -39.99 -15.75
N ALA A 449 -8.49 -40.84 -15.00
CA ALA A 449 -8.28 -40.68 -13.57
C ALA A 449 -7.21 -39.60 -13.25
N GLU A 450 -6.08 -39.55 -13.97
CA GLU A 450 -5.07 -38.50 -13.83
C GLU A 450 -5.67 -37.12 -14.12
N ASP A 451 -6.44 -36.97 -15.21
CA ASP A 451 -7.11 -35.73 -15.60
C ASP A 451 -8.14 -35.27 -14.55
N LEU A 452 -9.03 -36.16 -14.09
CA LEU A 452 -10.04 -35.85 -13.08
C LEU A 452 -9.42 -35.36 -11.75
N VAL A 453 -8.38 -36.04 -11.28
CA VAL A 453 -7.65 -35.65 -10.05
C VAL A 453 -6.86 -34.36 -10.29
N SER A 454 -6.31 -34.15 -11.48
CA SER A 454 -5.56 -32.94 -11.87
C SER A 454 -6.43 -31.69 -11.91
N ASP A 455 -7.65 -31.80 -12.42
CA ASP A 455 -8.59 -30.68 -12.50
C ASP A 455 -9.16 -30.35 -11.11
N ALA A 456 -9.57 -31.35 -10.32
CA ALA A 456 -9.96 -31.12 -8.93
C ALA A 456 -8.82 -30.51 -8.07
N LEU A 457 -7.57 -30.88 -8.35
CA LEU A 457 -6.39 -30.27 -7.71
C LEU A 457 -6.18 -28.82 -8.18
N HIS A 458 -6.36 -28.53 -9.48
CA HIS A 458 -6.31 -27.16 -10.00
C HIS A 458 -7.40 -26.28 -9.38
N GLU A 459 -8.64 -26.76 -9.30
CA GLU A 459 -9.75 -26.04 -8.66
C GLU A 459 -9.48 -25.75 -7.18
N ARG A 460 -8.97 -26.72 -6.41
CA ARG A 460 -8.60 -26.51 -5.00
C ARG A 460 -7.43 -25.53 -4.83
N LEU A 461 -6.40 -25.60 -5.68
CA LEU A 461 -5.31 -24.64 -5.67
C LEU A 461 -5.83 -23.22 -5.94
N THR A 462 -6.67 -23.06 -6.97
CA THR A 462 -7.28 -21.77 -7.34
C THR A 462 -8.18 -21.23 -6.23
N ALA A 463 -9.11 -22.04 -5.69
CA ALA A 463 -10.00 -21.61 -4.61
C ALA A 463 -9.27 -21.24 -3.31
N ARG A 464 -8.10 -21.85 -3.06
CA ARG A 464 -7.27 -21.56 -1.88
C ARG A 464 -6.32 -20.39 -2.06
N PHE A 465 -5.73 -20.20 -3.24
CA PHE A 465 -4.62 -19.26 -3.47
C PHE A 465 -4.97 -18.07 -4.39
N VAL A 466 -6.18 -18.03 -4.96
CA VAL A 466 -6.65 -16.93 -5.81
C VAL A 466 -8.02 -16.42 -5.35
N ASP A 467 -8.05 -15.20 -4.80
CA ASP A 467 -9.29 -14.42 -4.74
C ASP A 467 -9.48 -13.74 -6.10
N ARG A 468 -10.35 -14.33 -6.95
CA ARG A 468 -10.65 -13.83 -8.29
C ARG A 468 -11.22 -12.41 -8.29
N ARG A 469 -11.90 -11.95 -7.24
CA ARG A 469 -12.44 -10.58 -7.15
C ARG A 469 -11.32 -9.60 -6.82
N ALA A 470 -10.50 -9.91 -5.82
CA ALA A 470 -9.37 -9.07 -5.44
C ALA A 470 -8.29 -9.00 -6.53
N ALA A 471 -7.96 -10.13 -7.18
CA ALA A 471 -6.99 -10.17 -8.28
C ALA A 471 -7.47 -9.36 -9.50
N HIS A 472 -8.71 -9.57 -9.96
CA HIS A 472 -9.28 -8.80 -11.08
C HIS A 472 -9.37 -7.28 -10.77
N LEU A 473 -9.64 -6.90 -9.52
CA LEU A 473 -9.70 -5.49 -9.13
C LEU A 473 -8.31 -4.85 -8.94
N ILE A 474 -7.31 -5.59 -8.47
CA ILE A 474 -5.92 -5.12 -8.45
C ILE A 474 -5.42 -4.94 -9.89
N ARG A 475 -5.74 -5.88 -10.78
CA ARG A 475 -5.50 -5.72 -12.22
C ARG A 475 -6.19 -4.47 -12.79
N ARG A 476 -7.46 -4.20 -12.44
CA ARG A 476 -8.16 -2.94 -12.77
C ARG A 476 -7.66 -1.68 -12.04
N LEU A 477 -6.60 -1.76 -11.24
CA LEU A 477 -5.89 -0.61 -10.69
C LEU A 477 -4.50 -0.42 -11.33
N ASP A 478 -3.91 -1.49 -11.85
CA ASP A 478 -2.55 -1.50 -12.41
C ASP A 478 -2.54 -1.50 -13.96
N ASP A 479 -3.42 -2.25 -14.66
CA ASP A 479 -3.60 -2.14 -16.12
C ASP A 479 -4.14 -0.75 -16.50
N THR A 480 -4.93 -0.10 -15.63
CA THR A 480 -5.45 1.28 -15.82
C THR A 480 -4.46 2.33 -15.31
N ALA A 481 -3.17 2.18 -15.62
CA ALA A 481 -2.17 3.21 -15.37
C ALA A 481 -2.41 4.48 -16.23
N GLU A 482 -3.03 4.32 -17.42
CA GLU A 482 -3.28 5.41 -18.36
C GLU A 482 -4.71 5.99 -18.28
N GLU A 483 -5.77 5.16 -18.23
CA GLU A 483 -7.16 5.65 -18.16
C GLU A 483 -8.03 4.97 -17.08
N VAL A 484 -8.15 5.60 -15.91
CA VAL A 484 -9.33 5.43 -15.03
C VAL A 484 -10.25 6.63 -15.25
N LEU A 485 -11.34 6.44 -16.01
CA LEU A 485 -12.41 7.44 -16.13
C LEU A 485 -13.28 7.50 -14.87
N SER A 486 -12.69 7.95 -13.76
CA SER A 486 -13.43 8.29 -12.55
C SER A 486 -14.13 9.64 -12.74
N ALA A 487 -15.34 9.61 -13.27
CA ALA A 487 -16.16 10.80 -13.47
C ALA A 487 -16.64 11.37 -12.12
N VAL A 488 -15.95 12.42 -11.64
CA VAL A 488 -16.57 13.38 -10.71
C VAL A 488 -17.52 14.24 -11.55
N ASN A 489 -18.82 14.19 -11.26
CA ASN A 489 -19.79 14.97 -12.03
C ASN A 489 -19.79 16.46 -11.62
N ARG A 490 -20.47 17.32 -12.39
CA ARG A 490 -20.52 18.77 -12.10
C ARG A 490 -21.21 19.10 -10.78
N GLN A 491 -21.99 18.18 -10.23
CA GLN A 491 -22.63 18.26 -8.91
C GLN A 491 -21.69 17.82 -7.76
N GLY A 492 -20.47 17.35 -8.07
CA GLY A 492 -19.49 16.90 -7.08
C GLY A 492 -19.71 15.49 -6.55
N GLU A 493 -20.55 14.68 -7.21
CA GLU A 493 -20.71 13.26 -6.88
C GLU A 493 -19.56 12.45 -7.51
N VAL A 494 -19.01 11.51 -6.75
CA VAL A 494 -17.93 10.62 -7.19
C VAL A 494 -18.55 9.33 -7.71
N VAL A 495 -18.43 9.09 -9.02
CA VAL A 495 -18.91 7.87 -9.67
C VAL A 495 -17.71 7.03 -10.09
N VAL A 496 -17.69 5.76 -9.65
CA VAL A 496 -16.66 4.77 -9.99
C VAL A 496 -17.36 3.61 -10.69
N GLU A 497 -16.94 3.31 -11.93
CA GLU A 497 -17.52 2.26 -12.78
C GLU A 497 -19.07 2.33 -12.92
N GLY A 498 -19.64 3.54 -12.88
CA GLY A 498 -21.09 3.77 -12.97
C GLY A 498 -21.84 3.70 -11.62
N HIS A 499 -21.20 3.23 -10.55
CA HIS A 499 -21.75 3.26 -9.20
C HIS A 499 -21.39 4.55 -8.47
N LYS A 500 -22.39 5.15 -7.81
CA LYS A 500 -22.20 6.33 -6.97
C LYS A 500 -21.56 5.93 -5.64
N VAL A 501 -20.43 6.55 -5.31
CA VAL A 501 -19.59 6.18 -4.16
C VAL A 501 -19.68 7.22 -3.03
N GLY A 502 -20.04 8.46 -3.35
CA GLY A 502 -20.20 9.54 -2.39
C GLY A 502 -20.19 10.92 -3.06
N ARG A 503 -19.97 11.97 -2.28
CA ARG A 503 -19.93 13.37 -2.76
C ARG A 503 -18.79 14.17 -2.12
N ILE A 504 -18.28 15.15 -2.85
CA ILE A 504 -17.21 16.06 -2.40
C ILE A 504 -17.81 17.42 -2.03
N LEU A 505 -17.86 17.73 -0.73
CA LEU A 505 -18.22 19.06 -0.22
C LEU A 505 -16.92 19.82 0.06
N GLY A 506 -16.68 20.92 -0.66
CA GLY A 506 -15.43 21.67 -0.58
C GLY A 506 -14.24 20.79 -0.97
N PHE A 507 -13.39 20.46 0.00
CA PHE A 507 -12.24 19.56 -0.13
C PHE A 507 -12.38 18.24 0.66
N ASP A 508 -13.55 17.98 1.25
CA ASP A 508 -13.82 16.78 2.03
C ASP A 508 -14.76 15.83 1.27
N PHE A 509 -14.46 14.53 1.36
CA PHE A 509 -15.23 13.47 0.72
C PHE A 509 -16.15 12.78 1.73
N ILE A 510 -17.45 12.80 1.46
CA ILE A 510 -18.48 12.12 2.23
C ILE A 510 -18.89 10.85 1.49
N PRO A 511 -18.54 9.63 1.98
CA PRO A 511 -19.02 8.38 1.39
C PRO A 511 -20.52 8.23 1.58
N GLU A 512 -21.19 7.61 0.61
CA GLU A 512 -22.61 7.25 0.72
C GLU A 512 -22.74 5.89 1.44
N PRO A 513 -23.71 5.70 2.36
CA PRO A 513 -23.80 4.49 3.18
C PRO A 513 -24.34 3.30 2.38
N GLY A 514 -23.46 2.63 1.63
CA GLY A 514 -23.81 1.42 0.86
C GLY A 514 -24.02 0.18 1.73
N GLU A 515 -24.79 -0.78 1.23
CA GLU A 515 -25.14 -2.05 1.90
C GLU A 515 -23.98 -3.08 1.92
N GLY A 516 -22.90 -2.80 1.19
CA GLY A 516 -21.73 -3.68 1.03
C GLY A 516 -20.90 -3.96 2.29
N GLY A 517 -20.00 -4.94 2.18
CA GLY A 517 -19.16 -5.45 3.28
C GLY A 517 -18.10 -4.46 3.79
N GLU A 518 -17.50 -4.73 4.95
CA GLU A 518 -16.50 -3.83 5.55
C GLU A 518 -15.20 -3.72 4.71
N GLU A 519 -14.79 -4.81 4.06
CA GLU A 519 -13.64 -4.82 3.15
C GLU A 519 -13.94 -4.10 1.83
N GLU A 520 -15.14 -4.32 1.28
CA GLU A 520 -15.66 -3.63 0.10
C GLU A 520 -15.70 -2.12 0.33
N LYS A 521 -16.19 -1.66 1.49
CA LYS A 521 -16.14 -0.25 1.91
C LYS A 521 -14.72 0.32 1.95
N LYS A 522 -13.75 -0.40 2.53
CA LYS A 522 -12.33 0.01 2.57
C LYS A 522 -11.69 0.11 1.17
N LEU A 523 -12.17 -0.72 0.24
CA LEU A 523 -11.63 -0.87 -1.11
C LEU A 523 -12.24 0.13 -2.09
N VAL A 524 -13.56 0.36 -2.00
CA VAL A 524 -14.28 1.48 -2.65
C VAL A 524 -13.72 2.83 -2.18
N LEU A 525 -13.42 2.98 -0.88
CA LEU A 525 -12.73 4.17 -0.35
C LEU A 525 -11.35 4.36 -1.00
N ARG A 526 -10.56 3.30 -1.22
CA ARG A 526 -9.26 3.42 -1.92
C ARG A 526 -9.39 3.89 -3.36
N ALA A 527 -10.40 3.41 -4.10
CA ALA A 527 -10.69 3.90 -5.44
C ALA A 527 -11.07 5.39 -5.42
N ALA A 528 -11.95 5.80 -4.51
CA ALA A 528 -12.29 7.21 -4.30
C ALA A 528 -11.06 8.05 -3.96
N ARG A 529 -10.18 7.62 -3.04
CA ARG A 529 -8.94 8.34 -2.70
C ARG A 529 -8.03 8.59 -3.93
N ARG A 530 -7.89 7.62 -4.84
CA ARG A 530 -7.09 7.78 -6.08
C ARG A 530 -7.75 8.74 -7.08
N ALA A 531 -9.07 8.74 -7.18
CA ALA A 531 -9.82 9.71 -7.99
C ALA A 531 -9.70 11.15 -7.44
N LEU A 532 -9.90 11.32 -6.14
CA LEU A 532 -9.82 12.61 -5.45
C LEU A 532 -8.45 13.26 -5.65
N ALA A 533 -7.37 12.48 -5.65
CA ALA A 533 -6.00 12.99 -5.87
C ALA A 533 -5.80 13.70 -7.22
N GLN A 534 -6.58 13.36 -8.27
CA GLN A 534 -6.56 14.06 -9.56
C GLN A 534 -7.49 15.27 -9.62
N GLU A 535 -8.57 15.28 -8.83
CA GLU A 535 -9.59 16.33 -8.86
C GLU A 535 -9.31 17.47 -7.86
N MET A 536 -8.64 17.21 -6.73
CA MET A 536 -8.28 18.27 -5.76
C MET A 536 -7.43 19.39 -6.37
N PRO A 537 -6.42 19.13 -7.26
CA PRO A 537 -5.71 20.20 -7.97
C PRO A 537 -6.61 21.07 -8.86
N ARG A 538 -7.65 20.49 -9.48
CA ARG A 538 -8.63 21.22 -10.30
C ARG A 538 -9.54 22.09 -9.43
N ARG A 539 -10.06 21.55 -8.32
CA ARG A 539 -10.84 22.32 -7.34
C ARG A 539 -10.03 23.46 -6.72
N LEU A 540 -8.74 23.23 -6.44
CA LEU A 540 -7.84 24.28 -5.95
C LEU A 540 -7.67 25.42 -6.97
N ALA A 541 -7.43 25.08 -8.25
CA ALA A 541 -7.33 26.08 -9.32
C ALA A 541 -8.66 26.85 -9.52
N ALA A 542 -9.81 26.18 -9.40
CA ALA A 542 -11.13 26.82 -9.45
C ALA A 542 -11.31 27.82 -8.28
N LEU A 543 -10.97 27.42 -7.05
CA LEU A 543 -11.02 28.28 -5.87
C LEU A 543 -10.06 29.48 -5.97
N GLU A 544 -8.87 29.32 -6.55
CA GLU A 544 -7.93 30.42 -6.76
C GLU A 544 -8.47 31.48 -7.73
N VAL A 545 -9.17 31.06 -8.79
CA VAL A 545 -9.79 31.96 -9.78
C VAL A 545 -11.19 32.46 -9.35
N ALA A 546 -11.82 31.81 -8.35
CA ALA A 546 -13.14 32.17 -7.85
C ALA A 546 -13.25 33.64 -7.40
N LYS A 547 -14.38 34.27 -7.72
CA LYS A 547 -14.68 35.66 -7.38
C LYS A 547 -15.17 35.79 -5.93
N PRO A 548 -15.14 36.99 -5.30
CA PRO A 548 -15.58 37.17 -3.92
C PRO A 548 -17.03 36.71 -3.65
N GLU A 549 -17.91 36.74 -4.65
CA GLU A 549 -19.32 36.32 -4.52
C GLU A 549 -19.50 34.81 -4.33
N ALA A 550 -18.49 34.00 -4.65
CA ALA A 550 -18.49 32.54 -4.43
C ALA A 550 -18.19 32.15 -2.97
N PHE A 551 -17.78 33.12 -2.13
CA PHE A 551 -17.40 32.90 -0.74
C PHE A 551 -18.38 33.59 0.22
N ALA A 552 -18.74 32.91 1.31
CA ALA A 552 -19.60 33.49 2.35
C ALA A 552 -19.12 33.13 3.77
N LEU A 553 -19.18 34.12 4.67
CA LEU A 553 -18.88 33.99 6.10
C LEU A 553 -20.18 33.80 6.89
N THR A 554 -20.29 32.71 7.65
CA THR A 554 -21.50 32.38 8.45
C THR A 554 -21.44 32.98 9.87
N PRO A 555 -22.59 33.12 10.58
CA PRO A 555 -22.64 33.56 11.99
C PRO A 555 -21.86 32.66 12.98
N GLU A 556 -21.55 31.42 12.58
CA GLU A 556 -20.77 30.42 13.33
C GLU A 556 -19.27 30.48 12.99
N HIS A 557 -18.84 31.61 12.40
CA HIS A 557 -17.46 31.91 12.03
C HIS A 557 -16.87 30.92 11.00
N ARG A 558 -17.70 30.37 10.12
CA ARG A 558 -17.29 29.47 9.04
C ARG A 558 -17.17 30.19 7.71
N VAL A 559 -16.16 29.83 6.93
CA VAL A 559 -15.97 30.31 5.57
C VAL A 559 -16.37 29.18 4.62
N THR A 560 -17.36 29.49 3.79
CA THR A 560 -17.90 28.59 2.78
C THR A 560 -17.46 29.02 1.38
N TRP A 561 -17.33 28.06 0.46
CA TRP A 561 -17.16 28.26 -0.97
C TRP A 561 -18.24 27.46 -1.70
N ASP A 562 -19.00 28.12 -2.57
CA ASP A 562 -20.14 27.54 -3.32
C ASP A 562 -21.10 26.72 -2.42
N GLY A 563 -21.28 27.19 -1.18
CA GLY A 563 -22.16 26.59 -0.15
C GLY A 563 -21.52 25.50 0.73
N ALA A 564 -20.28 25.07 0.48
CA ALA A 564 -19.58 24.08 1.30
C ALA A 564 -18.57 24.72 2.26
N GLU A 565 -18.54 24.28 3.53
CA GLU A 565 -17.54 24.72 4.51
C GLU A 565 -16.14 24.25 4.13
N ILE A 566 -15.16 25.15 4.14
CA ILE A 566 -13.75 24.85 3.81
C ILE A 566 -12.75 25.40 4.84
N ALA A 567 -13.17 26.31 5.72
CA ALA A 567 -12.35 26.84 6.79
C ALA A 567 -13.21 27.41 7.93
N ARG A 568 -12.60 27.59 9.11
CA ARG A 568 -13.14 28.43 10.18
C ARG A 568 -12.22 29.63 10.45
N LEU A 569 -12.81 30.70 10.95
CA LEU A 569 -12.04 31.77 11.59
C LEU A 569 -11.64 31.34 13.01
N LYS A 570 -10.51 31.89 13.46
CA LYS A 570 -10.02 31.87 14.84
C LYS A 570 -9.63 33.29 15.25
N MET A 571 -9.65 33.58 16.55
CA MET A 571 -9.11 34.83 17.08
C MET A 571 -7.63 34.95 16.67
N GLY A 572 -7.25 36.09 16.10
CA GLY A 572 -5.87 36.43 15.79
C GLY A 572 -5.24 37.34 16.84
N THR A 573 -4.11 37.97 16.48
CA THR A 573 -3.38 38.89 17.38
C THR A 573 -4.11 40.20 17.65
N GLU A 574 -5.11 40.55 16.84
CA GLU A 574 -5.95 41.73 17.00
C GLU A 574 -7.42 41.38 16.66
N PRO A 575 -8.43 41.93 17.35
CA PRO A 575 -9.85 41.63 17.07
C PRO A 575 -10.28 41.91 15.62
N GLY A 576 -9.65 42.88 14.95
CA GLY A 576 -9.89 43.19 13.54
C GLY A 576 -9.10 42.35 12.53
N LYS A 577 -8.30 41.36 12.98
CA LYS A 577 -7.44 40.50 12.15
C LYS A 577 -7.61 39.02 12.55
N PRO A 578 -8.73 38.37 12.18
CA PRO A 578 -8.93 36.95 12.45
C PRO A 578 -7.91 36.08 11.71
N LEU A 579 -7.52 34.97 12.33
CA LEU A 579 -6.76 33.91 11.68
C LEU A 579 -7.70 32.96 10.94
N ILE A 580 -7.20 32.31 9.89
CA ILE A 580 -7.97 31.35 9.09
C ILE A 580 -7.36 29.96 9.26
N GLU A 581 -8.19 29.03 9.73
CA GLU A 581 -7.88 27.61 9.85
C GLU A 581 -8.64 26.84 8.77
N VAL A 582 -7.93 26.37 7.75
CA VAL A 582 -8.48 25.53 6.68
C VAL A 582 -8.84 24.15 7.25
N ASN A 583 -9.98 23.60 6.85
CA ASN A 583 -10.49 22.33 7.37
C ASN A 583 -9.53 21.17 7.08
N ALA A 584 -9.48 20.20 8.00
CA ALA A 584 -8.45 19.16 8.06
C ALA A 584 -8.70 17.98 7.09
N SER A 585 -8.75 18.27 5.79
CA SER A 585 -8.88 17.26 4.74
C SER A 585 -7.66 16.34 4.65
N GLU A 586 -7.89 15.02 4.54
CA GLU A 586 -6.87 14.03 4.19
C GLU A 586 -6.32 14.22 2.75
N TYR A 587 -7.04 14.97 1.91
CA TYR A 587 -6.82 15.06 0.47
C TYR A 587 -6.04 16.31 0.03
N LEU A 588 -5.72 17.21 0.97
CA LEU A 588 -4.88 18.38 0.72
C LEU A 588 -3.49 18.22 1.36
N ASP A 589 -2.44 18.43 0.57
CA ASP A 589 -1.07 18.54 1.11
C ASP A 589 -0.82 19.89 1.81
N GLY A 590 0.34 20.05 2.46
CA GLY A 590 0.67 21.27 3.22
C GLY A 590 0.75 22.54 2.36
N ALA A 591 1.23 22.46 1.12
CA ALA A 591 1.33 23.59 0.20
C ALA A 591 -0.03 23.94 -0.42
N GLN A 592 -0.87 22.93 -0.67
CA GLN A 592 -2.25 23.12 -1.11
C GLN A 592 -3.10 23.81 -0.03
N ARG A 593 -3.00 23.38 1.23
CA ARG A 593 -3.68 24.03 2.37
C ARG A 593 -3.25 25.50 2.51
N GLU A 594 -1.96 25.79 2.35
CA GLU A 594 -1.45 27.17 2.43
C GLU A 594 -1.97 28.06 1.29
N ARG A 595 -2.10 27.52 0.07
CA ARG A 595 -2.74 28.23 -1.05
C ARG A 595 -4.23 28.55 -0.78
N VAL A 596 -4.98 27.60 -0.24
CA VAL A 596 -6.37 27.84 0.22
C VAL A 596 -6.37 28.93 1.31
N ARG A 597 -5.52 28.82 2.33
CA ARG A 597 -5.42 29.79 3.43
C ARG A 597 -5.13 31.21 2.92
N ALA A 598 -4.21 31.36 1.97
CA ALA A 598 -3.86 32.64 1.36
C ALA A 598 -5.02 33.25 0.54
N LYS A 599 -5.72 32.45 -0.27
CA LYS A 599 -6.90 32.90 -1.02
C LYS A 599 -8.03 33.36 -0.09
N LEU A 600 -8.29 32.62 0.98
CA LEU A 600 -9.30 32.99 1.98
C LEU A 600 -8.89 34.22 2.81
N ALA A 601 -7.59 34.40 3.09
CA ALA A 601 -7.09 35.60 3.76
C ALA A 601 -7.40 36.86 2.93
N ALA A 602 -7.08 36.85 1.64
CA ALA A 602 -7.41 37.94 0.73
C ALA A 602 -8.92 38.22 0.63
N PHE A 603 -9.78 37.18 0.72
CA PHE A 603 -11.24 37.37 0.79
C PHE A 603 -11.67 38.07 2.09
N ILE A 604 -11.21 37.58 3.25
CA ILE A 604 -11.58 38.16 4.55
C ILE A 604 -11.01 39.58 4.72
N GLU A 605 -9.78 39.84 4.27
CA GLU A 605 -9.21 41.19 4.18
C GLU A 605 -10.05 42.10 3.28
N GLY A 606 -10.55 41.60 2.14
CA GLY A 606 -11.46 42.34 1.26
C GLY A 606 -12.82 42.67 1.92
N VAL A 607 -13.37 41.76 2.73
CA VAL A 607 -14.59 42.01 3.52
C VAL A 607 -14.35 43.05 4.60
N LEU A 608 -13.25 42.92 5.37
CA LEU A 608 -12.84 43.87 6.41
C LEU A 608 -12.58 45.26 5.83
N ALA A 609 -11.81 45.36 4.75
CA ALA A 609 -11.49 46.62 4.08
C ALA A 609 -12.72 47.32 3.47
N LYS A 610 -13.80 46.57 3.19
CA LYS A 610 -15.07 47.08 2.66
C LYS A 610 -16.01 47.55 3.76
N ASP A 611 -16.36 46.67 4.71
CA ASP A 611 -17.38 46.96 5.72
C ASP A 611 -16.80 47.60 7.01
N LEU A 612 -15.48 47.60 7.22
CA LEU A 612 -14.80 48.38 8.28
C LEU A 612 -13.92 49.51 7.72
N ALA A 613 -14.06 49.88 6.44
CA ALA A 613 -13.29 50.92 5.73
C ALA A 613 -13.10 52.23 6.53
N ALA A 614 -14.15 52.65 7.25
CA ALA A 614 -14.15 53.85 8.07
C ALA A 614 -13.18 53.77 9.26
N LEU A 615 -12.97 52.58 9.85
CA LEU A 615 -12.04 52.37 10.95
C LEU A 615 -10.59 52.46 10.46
N THR A 616 -10.26 51.80 9.35
CA THR A 616 -8.94 51.90 8.72
C THR A 616 -8.63 53.34 8.32
N THR A 617 -9.58 54.04 7.70
CA THR A 617 -9.45 55.47 7.35
C THR A 617 -9.18 56.35 8.57
N VAL A 618 -9.84 56.06 9.70
CA VAL A 618 -9.63 56.75 10.97
C VAL A 618 -8.26 56.43 11.56
N GLU A 619 -7.80 55.17 11.55
CA GLU A 619 -6.49 54.75 12.05
C GLU A 619 -5.35 55.40 11.25
N THR A 620 -5.43 55.41 9.91
CA THR A 620 -4.43 56.07 9.05
C THR A 620 -4.33 57.56 9.34
N LYS A 621 -5.46 58.29 9.42
CA LYS A 621 -5.45 59.74 9.73
C LYS A 621 -5.03 60.04 11.17
N ALA A 622 -5.32 59.14 12.10
CA ALA A 622 -4.86 59.27 13.49
C ALA A 622 -3.35 59.02 13.65
N ALA A 623 -2.70 58.33 12.69
CA ALA A 623 -1.25 58.15 12.72
C ALA A 623 -0.47 59.46 12.57
N GLU A 624 -1.06 60.47 11.92
CA GLU A 624 -0.44 61.78 11.63
C GLU A 624 -0.28 62.66 12.89
N ASP A 625 -1.12 62.50 13.93
CA ASP A 625 -1.05 63.26 15.18
C ASP A 625 -0.95 62.32 16.39
N ASN A 626 0.15 62.43 17.13
CA ASN A 626 0.42 61.63 18.33
C ASN A 626 -0.71 61.65 19.37
N THR A 627 -1.49 62.73 19.45
CA THR A 627 -2.62 62.87 20.39
C THR A 627 -3.86 62.05 19.97
N LEU A 628 -3.95 61.63 18.70
CA LEU A 628 -5.08 60.87 18.15
C LEU A 628 -4.82 59.36 18.12
N ARG A 629 -3.54 58.95 18.09
CA ARG A 629 -3.13 57.53 18.07
C ARG A 629 -3.75 56.72 19.23
N GLY A 630 -3.74 57.26 20.46
CA GLY A 630 -4.32 56.59 21.63
C GLY A 630 -5.84 56.33 21.50
N PRO A 631 -6.66 57.36 21.25
CA PRO A 631 -8.09 57.18 20.95
C PRO A 631 -8.38 56.25 19.77
N ALA A 632 -7.59 56.31 18.69
CA ALA A 632 -7.78 55.44 17.53
C ALA A 632 -7.44 53.97 17.82
N PHE A 633 -6.35 53.71 18.55
CA PHE A 633 -5.98 52.37 19.01
C PHE A 633 -7.09 51.75 19.87
N GLN A 634 -7.61 52.50 20.85
CA GLN A 634 -8.72 52.04 21.69
C GLN A 634 -9.99 51.74 20.90
N LEU A 635 -10.28 52.49 19.82
CA LEU A 635 -11.37 52.18 18.92
C LEU A 635 -11.09 50.93 18.08
N ARG A 636 -9.85 50.68 17.67
CA ARG A 636 -9.46 49.48 16.92
C ARG A 636 -9.65 48.21 17.76
N GLU A 637 -9.24 48.24 19.03
CA GLU A 637 -9.47 47.15 20.00
C GLU A 637 -10.97 46.87 20.20
N THR A 638 -11.80 47.91 20.29
CA THR A 638 -13.25 47.79 20.47
C THR A 638 -14.06 47.82 19.16
N LEU A 639 -13.41 47.50 18.03
CA LEU A 639 -14.03 47.38 16.70
C LEU A 639 -14.85 48.62 16.26
N GLY A 640 -14.49 49.82 16.73
CA GLY A 640 -15.07 51.10 16.31
C GLY A 640 -15.96 51.81 17.34
N LEU A 641 -16.15 51.26 18.54
CA LEU A 641 -17.01 51.84 19.58
C LEU A 641 -16.50 51.47 20.98
N LYS A 642 -16.06 52.46 21.77
CA LYS A 642 -15.67 52.28 23.17
C LYS A 642 -16.69 52.98 24.09
N PRO A 643 -17.48 52.23 24.87
CA PRO A 643 -18.39 52.81 25.88
C PRO A 643 -17.64 53.62 26.95
N GLY A 644 -18.34 54.61 27.53
CA GLY A 644 -17.87 55.45 28.63
C GLY A 644 -17.98 56.95 28.35
N ASP A 645 -18.00 57.74 29.43
CA ASP A 645 -18.11 59.20 29.31
C ASP A 645 -16.80 59.83 28.79
N THR A 646 -16.85 60.37 27.58
CA THR A 646 -15.72 61.11 27.00
C THR A 646 -15.69 62.58 27.42
N ARG A 647 -16.78 63.10 28.01
CA ARG A 647 -16.94 64.54 28.32
C ARG A 647 -16.02 65.03 29.42
N ASN A 648 -15.57 64.14 30.31
CA ASN A 648 -14.58 64.44 31.34
C ASN A 648 -13.15 63.99 30.94
N ASN A 649 -13.02 63.01 30.03
CA ASN A 649 -11.76 62.31 29.75
C ASN A 649 -11.00 62.80 28.50
N ILE A 650 -11.64 63.53 27.57
CA ILE A 650 -10.99 64.01 26.34
C ILE A 650 -11.10 65.53 26.24
N GLY A 651 -9.96 66.24 26.10
CA GLY A 651 -9.92 67.71 25.97
C GLY A 651 -10.60 68.24 24.71
N GLN A 652 -11.10 69.49 24.77
CA GLN A 652 -11.92 70.08 23.70
C GLN A 652 -11.18 70.25 22.36
N GLU A 653 -9.88 70.52 22.38
CA GLU A 653 -9.03 70.53 21.18
C GLU A 653 -8.99 69.14 20.52
N VAL A 654 -8.67 68.12 21.31
CA VAL A 654 -8.61 66.72 20.86
C VAL A 654 -9.96 66.26 20.30
N ARG A 655 -11.09 66.63 20.92
CA ARG A 655 -12.44 66.34 20.34
C ARG A 655 -12.65 66.98 18.97
N THR A 656 -12.09 68.17 18.74
CA THR A 656 -12.21 68.89 17.47
C THR A 656 -11.39 68.19 16.37
N LYS A 657 -10.16 67.75 16.71
CA LYS A 657 -9.33 66.92 15.84
C LYS A 657 -9.96 65.54 15.54
N LEU A 658 -10.44 64.83 16.57
CA LEU A 658 -11.17 63.56 16.44
C LEU A 658 -12.38 63.68 15.50
N LYS A 659 -13.17 64.76 15.63
CA LYS A 659 -14.31 65.06 14.76
C LYS A 659 -13.90 65.27 13.30
N ALA A 660 -12.73 65.86 13.04
CA ALA A 660 -12.23 66.07 11.69
C ALA A 660 -11.83 64.76 10.97
N ILE A 661 -11.30 63.77 11.71
CA ILE A 661 -10.97 62.45 11.14
C ILE A 661 -12.16 61.47 11.10
N GLY A 662 -13.28 61.80 11.77
CA GLY A 662 -14.56 61.06 11.68
C GLY A 662 -15.05 60.46 13.00
N ILE A 663 -14.24 60.49 14.06
CA ILE A 663 -14.59 59.98 15.40
C ILE A 663 -15.54 60.97 16.10
N ARG A 664 -16.49 60.45 16.88
CA ARG A 664 -17.34 61.22 17.80
C ARG A 664 -17.04 60.85 19.25
N ALA A 665 -16.64 61.87 20.02
CA ALA A 665 -16.50 61.81 21.47
C ALA A 665 -17.81 62.29 22.12
N GLY A 666 -18.65 61.33 22.54
CA GLY A 666 -20.00 61.56 23.05
C GLY A 666 -20.13 61.54 24.58
N ARG A 667 -21.37 61.58 25.08
CA ARG A 667 -21.72 61.36 26.50
C ARG A 667 -21.58 59.91 26.94
N PHE A 668 -21.86 58.97 26.05
CA PHE A 668 -22.03 57.55 26.35
C PHE A 668 -20.94 56.68 25.74
N ALA A 669 -20.30 57.14 24.65
CA ALA A 669 -19.18 56.44 24.03
C ALA A 669 -18.23 57.36 23.23
N LEU A 670 -17.02 56.84 22.98
CA LEU A 670 -16.18 57.23 21.85
C LEU A 670 -16.50 56.29 20.68
N TYR A 671 -16.85 56.79 19.50
CA TYR A 671 -17.29 55.92 18.40
C TYR A 671 -17.07 56.50 17.00
N VAL A 672 -17.05 55.63 15.99
CA VAL A 672 -17.13 56.01 14.57
C VAL A 672 -18.58 55.80 14.09
N PRO A 673 -19.32 56.84 13.66
CA PRO A 673 -20.75 56.71 13.32
C PRO A 673 -21.06 55.68 12.22
N GLU A 674 -20.14 55.50 11.27
CA GLU A 674 -20.25 54.48 10.22
C GLU A 674 -20.31 53.05 10.78
N ALA A 675 -19.68 52.79 11.92
CA ALA A 675 -19.66 51.48 12.59
C ALA A 675 -21.02 51.06 13.20
N LEU A 676 -22.00 51.97 13.21
CA LEU A 676 -23.39 51.71 13.61
C LEU A 676 -24.30 51.36 12.41
N LYS A 677 -23.81 51.41 11.16
CA LYS A 677 -24.60 50.97 10.00
C LYS A 677 -24.76 49.45 9.98
N PRO A 678 -25.84 48.89 9.39
CA PRO A 678 -26.18 47.47 9.53
C PRO A 678 -25.09 46.47 9.12
N ARG A 679 -24.41 46.70 7.98
CA ARG A 679 -23.30 45.82 7.54
C ARG A 679 -22.08 45.89 8.47
N PRO A 680 -21.50 47.07 8.75
CA PRO A 680 -20.46 47.20 9.77
C PRO A 680 -20.84 46.58 11.11
N MET A 681 -22.06 46.86 11.62
CA MET A 681 -22.53 46.32 12.90
C MET A 681 -22.63 44.78 12.90
N GLY A 682 -23.09 44.16 11.81
CA GLY A 682 -23.09 42.71 11.64
C GLY A 682 -21.70 42.09 11.69
N LEU A 683 -20.74 42.65 10.94
CA LEU A 683 -19.36 42.17 10.94
C LEU A 683 -18.66 42.40 12.30
N ARG A 684 -18.95 43.52 12.97
CA ARG A 684 -18.46 43.80 14.34
C ARG A 684 -19.01 42.79 15.35
N ALA A 685 -20.27 42.37 15.24
CA ALA A 685 -20.86 41.35 16.10
C ALA A 685 -20.17 39.99 15.91
N GLN A 686 -19.90 39.57 14.67
CA GLN A 686 -19.16 38.34 14.37
C GLN A 686 -17.72 38.38 14.92
N LEU A 687 -16.98 39.47 14.67
CA LEU A 687 -15.59 39.59 15.17
C LEU A 687 -15.52 39.63 16.71
N TRP A 688 -16.51 40.25 17.36
CA TRP A 688 -16.61 40.27 18.82
C TRP A 688 -17.00 38.89 19.37
N ALA A 689 -17.95 38.18 18.76
CA ALA A 689 -18.32 36.83 19.15
C ALA A 689 -17.14 35.84 18.99
N LEU A 690 -16.36 36.00 17.91
CA LEU A 690 -15.13 35.25 17.65
C LEU A 690 -14.05 35.50 18.71
N SER A 691 -13.91 36.71 19.25
CA SER A 691 -12.95 37.00 20.33
C SER A 691 -13.40 36.51 21.71
N HIS A 692 -14.63 35.97 21.82
CA HIS A 692 -15.18 35.37 23.06
C HIS A 692 -15.50 33.86 22.89
N ASP A 693 -15.20 33.27 21.73
CA ASP A 693 -15.50 31.89 21.32
C ASP A 693 -16.96 31.46 21.54
N ILE A 694 -17.90 32.35 21.20
CA ILE A 694 -19.35 32.10 21.26
C ILE A 694 -19.99 32.21 19.86
N PRO A 695 -21.21 31.66 19.63
CA PRO A 695 -21.99 31.98 18.43
C PRO A 695 -22.33 33.47 18.34
N THR A 696 -22.41 34.04 17.14
CA THR A 696 -22.78 35.46 16.94
C THR A 696 -24.19 35.74 17.51
N PRO A 697 -24.35 36.64 18.50
CA PRO A 697 -25.68 36.97 19.02
C PRO A 697 -26.55 37.68 17.98
N PRO A 698 -27.87 37.43 17.95
CA PRO A 698 -28.77 38.03 16.96
C PRO A 698 -28.86 39.56 17.15
N LEU A 699 -28.73 40.30 16.05
CA LEU A 699 -28.87 41.76 16.03
C LEU A 699 -30.32 42.19 15.70
N PRO A 700 -30.75 43.40 16.11
CA PRO A 700 -32.09 43.90 15.81
C PRO A 700 -32.25 44.22 14.31
N ALA A 701 -33.49 44.18 13.83
CA ALA A 701 -33.82 44.53 12.44
C ALA A 701 -33.28 45.92 12.04
N PRO A 702 -32.70 46.09 10.83
CA PRO A 702 -32.14 47.36 10.38
C PRO A 702 -33.11 48.53 10.51
N GLY A 703 -32.64 49.63 11.11
CA GLY A 703 -33.43 50.85 11.29
C GLY A 703 -34.03 51.02 12.69
N LEU A 704 -34.22 49.94 13.47
CA LEU A 704 -34.72 50.02 14.85
C LEU A 704 -33.89 50.97 15.71
N VAL A 705 -34.57 51.74 16.56
CA VAL A 705 -33.99 52.79 17.41
C VAL A 705 -34.01 52.41 18.89
N SER A 706 -35.05 51.72 19.36
CA SER A 706 -35.16 51.19 20.71
C SER A 706 -35.60 49.72 20.70
N ILE A 707 -35.14 48.95 21.69
CA ILE A 707 -35.62 47.58 21.97
C ILE A 707 -35.91 47.44 23.47
N PRO A 708 -36.89 46.62 23.90
CA PRO A 708 -37.12 46.33 25.32
C PRO A 708 -35.89 45.70 25.97
N ALA A 709 -35.48 46.18 27.15
CA ALA A 709 -34.32 45.67 27.87
C ALA A 709 -34.59 44.31 28.54
N ASP A 710 -35.86 44.03 28.82
CA ASP A 710 -36.45 42.75 29.25
C ASP A 710 -36.86 41.85 28.06
N GLY A 711 -36.66 42.32 26.81
CA GLY A 711 -37.02 41.57 25.61
C GLY A 711 -36.12 40.35 25.41
N VAL A 712 -36.70 39.25 24.90
CA VAL A 712 -36.04 37.95 24.70
C VAL A 712 -34.65 38.07 24.04
N MET A 713 -34.50 38.93 23.03
CA MET A 713 -33.22 39.18 22.36
C MET A 713 -32.19 39.87 23.26
N ALA A 714 -32.58 40.87 24.04
CA ALA A 714 -31.69 41.58 24.96
C ALA A 714 -31.26 40.68 26.13
N LEU A 715 -32.17 39.83 26.64
CA LEU A 715 -31.88 38.82 27.65
C LEU A 715 -30.97 37.69 27.16
N GLN A 716 -30.86 37.48 25.84
CA GLN A 716 -29.94 36.52 25.22
C GLN A 716 -28.55 37.11 24.91
N TRP A 717 -28.35 38.43 25.06
CA TRP A 717 -27.07 39.06 24.80
C TRP A 717 -26.10 38.88 25.98
N PRO A 718 -24.85 38.45 25.73
CA PRO A 718 -23.84 38.33 26.78
C PRO A 718 -23.41 39.72 27.30
N PRO A 719 -22.92 39.81 28.56
CA PRO A 719 -22.53 41.09 29.16
C PRO A 719 -21.53 41.89 28.31
N GLY A 720 -21.76 43.19 28.15
CA GLY A 720 -20.92 44.09 27.35
C GLY A 720 -21.21 44.10 25.84
N PHE A 721 -21.96 43.13 25.30
CA PHE A 721 -22.28 43.08 23.87
C PHE A 721 -23.18 44.26 23.44
N ALA A 722 -24.20 44.58 24.25
CA ALA A 722 -25.13 45.67 23.98
C ALA A 722 -24.38 47.00 23.79
N GLU A 723 -23.54 47.35 24.76
CA GLU A 723 -22.81 48.61 24.80
C GLU A 723 -21.80 48.71 23.66
N ILE A 724 -21.06 47.62 23.38
CA ILE A 724 -20.06 47.59 22.29
C ILE A 724 -20.74 47.60 20.91
N MET A 725 -21.92 46.99 20.74
CA MET A 725 -22.70 47.12 19.49
C MET A 725 -23.32 48.52 19.32
N GLY A 726 -23.49 49.28 20.42
CA GLY A 726 -24.00 50.65 20.40
C GLY A 726 -25.44 50.78 20.87
N TRP A 727 -25.87 49.93 21.80
CA TRP A 727 -27.15 49.98 22.49
C TRP A 727 -26.93 50.51 23.91
N VAL A 728 -27.43 51.72 24.18
CA VAL A 728 -27.29 52.44 25.46
C VAL A 728 -28.48 52.10 26.36
N PRO A 729 -28.28 51.63 27.59
CA PRO A 729 -29.38 51.38 28.52
C PRO A 729 -30.06 52.70 28.92
N ALA A 730 -31.38 52.77 28.73
CA ALA A 730 -32.21 53.94 29.01
C ALA A 730 -33.48 53.49 29.76
N GLY A 731 -33.30 53.04 31.02
CA GLY A 731 -34.38 52.48 31.82
C GLY A 731 -34.90 51.16 31.23
N PRO A 732 -36.20 51.03 30.91
CA PRO A 732 -36.80 49.77 30.44
C PRO A 732 -36.48 49.41 28.98
N VAL A 733 -35.74 50.24 28.24
CA VAL A 733 -35.32 49.98 26.86
C VAL A 733 -33.83 50.24 26.65
N LEU A 734 -33.25 49.56 25.67
CA LEU A 734 -31.95 49.90 25.12
C LEU A 734 -32.17 50.79 23.88
N VAL A 735 -31.45 51.91 23.78
CA VAL A 735 -31.58 52.91 22.70
C VAL A 735 -30.29 53.00 21.90
N ARG A 736 -30.40 53.05 20.57
CA ARG A 736 -29.25 53.11 19.65
C ARG A 736 -28.45 54.41 19.84
N LEU A 737 -27.13 54.27 19.92
CA LEU A 737 -26.18 55.31 20.37
C LEU A 737 -26.27 56.63 19.59
N ASP A 738 -26.46 56.59 18.26
CA ASP A 738 -26.59 57.78 17.41
C ASP A 738 -27.84 58.62 17.73
N VAL A 739 -28.88 57.98 18.26
CA VAL A 739 -30.10 58.65 18.73
C VAL A 739 -29.93 59.13 20.17
N ALA A 740 -29.42 58.27 21.05
CA ALA A 740 -29.15 58.61 22.45
C ALA A 740 -28.24 59.84 22.57
N GLU A 741 -27.12 59.88 21.84
CA GLU A 741 -26.19 61.02 21.81
C GLU A 741 -26.83 62.28 21.26
N ARG A 742 -27.59 62.17 20.17
CA ARG A 742 -28.24 63.31 19.50
C ARG A 742 -29.27 63.97 20.42
N VAL A 743 -30.17 63.18 21.01
CA VAL A 743 -31.19 63.69 21.94
C VAL A 743 -30.53 64.18 23.23
N ALA A 744 -29.54 63.48 23.80
CA ALA A 744 -28.84 63.94 25.01
C ALA A 744 -27.92 65.16 24.79
N ALA A 745 -27.54 65.48 23.54
CA ALA A 745 -26.86 66.72 23.18
C ALA A 745 -27.85 67.88 23.03
N GLU A 746 -28.97 67.66 22.35
CA GLU A 746 -30.05 68.63 22.16
C GLU A 746 -30.70 69.02 23.50
N LEU A 747 -31.19 68.05 24.26
CA LEU A 747 -31.73 68.29 25.61
C LEU A 747 -30.66 68.86 26.54
N GLY A 748 -29.41 68.38 26.45
CA GLY A 748 -28.30 68.91 27.24
C GLY A 748 -27.92 70.36 26.93
N TYR A 749 -28.23 70.85 25.72
CA TYR A 749 -28.09 72.25 25.32
C TYR A 749 -29.28 73.09 25.83
N LEU A 750 -30.50 72.63 25.59
CA LEU A 750 -31.74 73.29 26.03
C LEU A 750 -31.78 73.45 27.56
N THR A 751 -31.52 72.39 28.31
CA THR A 751 -31.58 72.40 29.78
C THR A 751 -30.31 72.92 30.45
N ARG A 752 -29.41 73.61 29.73
CA ARG A 752 -28.10 74.04 30.26
C ARG A 752 -28.20 75.15 31.32
N ARG A 753 -29.26 75.96 31.29
CA ARG A 753 -29.46 77.11 32.20
C ARG A 753 -30.66 76.93 33.14
N ALA A 754 -31.76 76.41 32.63
CA ALA A 754 -33.03 76.20 33.33
C ALA A 754 -33.73 74.96 32.73
N PRO A 755 -34.84 74.46 33.32
CA PRO A 755 -35.75 73.56 32.60
C PRO A 755 -36.24 74.19 31.29
N ALA A 756 -36.45 73.38 30.26
CA ALA A 756 -36.94 73.81 28.95
C ALA A 756 -38.15 72.95 28.52
N PRO A 757 -39.03 73.42 27.62
CA PRO A 757 -40.09 72.59 27.06
C PRO A 757 -39.51 71.36 26.37
N LEU A 758 -40.13 70.19 26.53
CA LEU A 758 -39.73 69.00 25.80
C LEU A 758 -40.09 69.15 24.31
N PRO A 759 -39.16 68.91 23.36
CA PRO A 759 -39.49 68.91 21.94
C PRO A 759 -40.57 67.85 21.61
N PRO A 760 -41.63 68.19 20.86
CA PRO A 760 -42.76 67.28 20.65
C PRO A 760 -42.37 65.99 19.89
N GLU A 761 -41.32 66.06 19.06
CA GLU A 761 -40.79 64.89 18.36
C GLU A 761 -40.04 63.88 19.24
N THR A 762 -39.65 64.21 20.48
CA THR A 762 -38.73 63.38 21.27
C THR A 762 -39.22 61.93 21.47
N LEU A 763 -40.52 61.73 21.65
CA LEU A 763 -41.14 60.40 21.73
C LEU A 763 -40.96 59.61 20.42
N GLY A 764 -41.35 60.22 19.29
CA GLY A 764 -41.23 59.60 17.97
C GLY A 764 -39.78 59.35 17.55
N ARG A 765 -38.84 60.19 17.98
CA ARG A 765 -37.40 60.02 17.75
C ARG A 765 -36.81 58.81 18.47
N PHE A 766 -37.42 58.33 19.57
CA PHE A 766 -37.02 57.09 20.24
C PHE A 766 -37.76 55.85 19.73
N GLY A 767 -38.99 55.99 19.21
CA GLY A 767 -39.82 54.85 18.76
C GLY A 767 -40.54 54.10 19.89
N ILE A 768 -40.77 54.77 21.03
CA ILE A 768 -41.36 54.22 22.25
C ILE A 768 -42.81 54.69 22.47
N ARG A 769 -43.55 54.01 23.36
CA ARG A 769 -44.86 54.48 23.86
C ARG A 769 -44.67 55.62 24.88
N GLY A 770 -45.67 56.49 25.00
CA GLY A 770 -45.61 57.69 25.85
C GLY A 770 -45.31 57.40 27.33
N GLU A 771 -45.89 56.34 27.89
CA GLU A 771 -45.64 55.86 29.26
C GLU A 771 -44.14 55.63 29.56
N MET A 772 -43.36 55.22 28.55
CA MET A 772 -41.94 54.90 28.69
C MET A 772 -41.03 56.14 28.63
N LEU A 773 -41.56 57.30 28.26
CA LEU A 773 -40.77 58.51 28.00
C LEU A 773 -40.05 59.04 29.24
N SER A 774 -40.73 59.05 30.40
CA SER A 774 -40.15 59.50 31.68
C SER A 774 -38.97 58.63 32.14
N PRO A 775 -39.09 57.28 32.26
CA PRO A 775 -37.96 56.43 32.65
C PRO A 775 -36.85 56.35 31.59
N VAL A 776 -37.15 56.52 30.30
CA VAL A 776 -36.12 56.63 29.24
C VAL A 776 -35.28 57.89 29.41
N LEU A 777 -35.92 59.04 29.63
CA LEU A 777 -35.20 60.29 29.88
C LEU A 777 -34.37 60.20 31.18
N ALA A 778 -34.90 59.55 32.22
CA ALA A 778 -34.18 59.27 33.47
C ALA A 778 -32.88 58.49 33.23
N GLY A 779 -32.94 57.39 32.45
CA GLY A 779 -31.77 56.61 32.08
C GLY A 779 -30.72 57.41 31.28
N LEU A 780 -31.16 58.35 30.45
CA LEU A 780 -30.28 59.26 29.70
C LEU A 780 -29.78 60.47 30.53
N GLY A 781 -30.16 60.57 31.82
CA GLY A 781 -29.71 61.60 32.76
C GLY A 781 -30.50 62.91 32.72
N PHE A 782 -31.78 62.85 32.35
CA PHE A 782 -32.73 63.96 32.36
C PHE A 782 -33.98 63.58 33.18
N ARG A 783 -34.67 64.55 33.76
CA ARG A 783 -35.98 64.32 34.39
C ARG A 783 -37.07 65.03 33.61
N LEU A 784 -38.20 64.35 33.42
CA LEU A 784 -39.44 64.96 32.97
C LEU A 784 -40.05 65.76 34.13
N ILE A 785 -40.73 66.84 33.80
CA ILE A 785 -41.54 67.66 34.72
C ILE A 785 -42.89 67.81 34.03
N GLU A 786 -43.90 67.13 34.58
CA GLU A 786 -45.23 67.05 33.97
C GLU A 786 -45.97 68.39 34.05
N SER A 787 -46.92 68.58 33.14
CA SER A 787 -47.78 69.75 33.09
C SER A 787 -48.75 69.72 34.27
N VAL A 788 -48.51 70.55 35.28
CA VAL A 788 -49.46 70.74 36.38
C VAL A 788 -50.72 71.41 35.80
N PRO A 789 -51.94 70.89 36.07
CA PRO A 789 -53.16 71.58 35.67
C PRO A 789 -53.26 72.94 36.36
N LEU A 790 -53.90 73.90 35.71
CA LEU A 790 -54.08 75.24 36.28
C LEU A 790 -54.99 75.19 37.51
N GLU A 791 -54.67 76.01 38.52
CA GLU A 791 -55.49 76.16 39.72
C GLU A 791 -56.84 76.83 39.37
N GLU A 792 -57.85 76.54 40.19
CA GLU A 792 -59.24 76.96 39.94
C GLU A 792 -59.34 78.50 39.89
N GLY A 793 -59.66 79.05 38.71
CA GLY A 793 -59.71 80.50 38.45
C GLY A 793 -58.53 81.10 37.68
N VAL A 794 -57.54 80.30 37.23
CA VAL A 794 -56.43 80.78 36.40
C VAL A 794 -56.68 80.50 34.91
N GLU A 795 -56.84 81.54 34.10
CA GLU A 795 -56.99 81.43 32.65
C GLU A 795 -55.64 81.45 31.90
N GLY A 796 -55.43 80.49 31.01
CA GLY A 796 -54.26 80.42 30.13
C GLY A 796 -54.02 79.02 29.55
N PRO A 797 -53.01 78.83 28.69
CA PRO A 797 -52.53 77.49 28.37
C PRO A 797 -51.78 76.91 29.57
N PRO A 798 -51.99 75.62 29.93
CA PRO A 798 -51.21 74.97 30.98
C PRO A 798 -49.72 74.92 30.60
N ALA A 799 -48.84 74.94 31.61
CA ALA A 799 -47.40 74.86 31.37
C ALA A 799 -47.06 73.57 30.60
N PRO A 800 -46.39 73.65 29.42
CA PRO A 800 -46.08 72.48 28.62
C PRO A 800 -45.12 71.56 29.39
N THR A 801 -45.15 70.26 29.10
CA THR A 801 -44.25 69.27 29.72
C THR A 801 -42.79 69.71 29.58
N MET A 802 -42.15 70.00 30.71
CA MET A 802 -40.77 70.49 30.75
C MET A 802 -39.80 69.33 30.95
N VAL A 803 -38.55 69.55 30.56
CA VAL A 803 -37.43 68.63 30.80
C VAL A 803 -36.30 69.39 31.47
N ALA A 804 -35.60 68.73 32.39
CA ALA A 804 -34.48 69.28 33.13
C ALA A 804 -33.34 68.28 33.27
N TRP A 805 -32.10 68.77 33.45
CA TRP A 805 -30.96 67.92 33.77
C TRP A 805 -31.16 67.23 35.13
N ALA A 806 -30.94 65.92 35.22
CA ALA A 806 -30.96 65.21 36.50
C ALA A 806 -29.70 65.55 37.30
N ARG A 807 -29.84 66.40 38.34
CA ARG A 807 -28.78 66.58 39.34
C ARG A 807 -28.75 65.33 40.23
N PRO A 808 -27.55 64.78 40.56
CA PRO A 808 -27.47 63.76 41.59
C PRO A 808 -27.96 64.36 42.92
N GLU A 809 -28.73 63.59 43.67
CA GLU A 809 -29.18 64.01 45.00
C GLU A 809 -27.97 64.21 45.92
N ARG A 810 -27.91 65.37 46.57
CA ARG A 810 -27.00 65.53 47.71
C ARG A 810 -27.64 64.82 48.90
N PRO A 811 -26.91 63.97 49.65
CA PRO A 811 -27.44 63.42 50.89
C PRO A 811 -27.83 64.58 51.84
N PRO A 812 -28.93 64.45 52.59
CA PRO A 812 -29.46 65.56 53.38
C PRO A 812 -28.45 66.02 54.42
N ARG A 813 -28.19 67.34 54.45
CA ARG A 813 -27.42 67.97 55.51
C ARG A 813 -28.18 67.78 56.83
N ARG A 814 -27.68 66.92 57.71
CA ARG A 814 -28.09 66.93 59.12
C ARG A 814 -27.55 68.20 59.77
N GLU A 815 -28.43 69.12 60.10
CA GLU A 815 -28.17 70.16 61.09
C GLU A 815 -27.91 69.51 62.45
N GLY A 816 -27.19 70.20 63.34
CA GLY A 816 -26.74 69.61 64.59
C GLY A 816 -26.86 70.54 65.79
N ASN A 817 -27.18 69.96 66.94
CA ASN A 817 -26.91 70.50 68.27
C ASN A 817 -26.72 69.31 69.24
N ARG A 818 -25.59 69.26 69.97
CA ARG A 818 -25.42 69.68 71.38
C ARG A 818 -26.26 68.84 72.37
N GLY A 819 -25.70 67.99 73.24
CA GLY A 819 -24.32 67.46 73.33
C GLY A 819 -23.81 67.21 74.77
N ARG A 820 -22.52 66.78 74.87
CA ARG A 820 -21.66 66.67 76.09
C ARG A 820 -22.06 65.66 77.19
N PRO A 821 -21.13 65.25 78.08
CA PRO A 821 -19.65 65.13 78.01
C PRO A 821 -19.23 63.61 78.11
N ASP A 822 -18.00 63.11 78.33
CA ASP A 822 -16.90 63.66 79.13
C ASP A 822 -15.45 63.10 78.91
N GLN A 823 -14.49 63.94 79.32
CA GLN A 823 -13.06 63.83 79.68
C GLN A 823 -12.08 62.66 79.31
N ARG A 824 -10.89 63.11 78.80
CA ARG A 824 -9.49 62.62 79.01
C ARG A 824 -9.10 61.28 78.31
N GLN A 825 -7.82 60.99 78.00
CA GLN A 825 -6.52 61.61 78.33
C GLN A 825 -5.50 61.60 77.14
N ARG A 826 -4.18 61.79 77.35
CA ARG A 826 -3.18 62.19 76.32
C ARG A 826 -2.11 61.12 75.96
N GLY A 827 -1.92 60.86 74.65
CA GLY A 827 -0.61 60.58 73.99
C GLY A 827 0.18 59.32 74.38
N PRO A 828 1.42 59.10 73.83
CA PRO A 828 2.17 59.91 72.85
C PRO A 828 2.55 59.14 71.54
N ARG A 829 3.34 59.78 70.66
CA ARG A 829 4.13 59.12 69.58
C ARG A 829 5.57 58.84 70.02
N ARG A 830 6.27 57.93 69.33
CA ARG A 830 7.72 58.06 69.03
C ARG A 830 8.14 57.18 67.86
N ASP A 831 9.22 57.60 67.20
CA ASP A 831 9.76 57.07 65.94
C ASP A 831 11.14 56.40 66.16
N GLY A 832 11.66 55.64 65.19
CA GLY A 832 13.08 55.23 65.17
C GLY A 832 13.40 53.95 64.38
N ALA A 833 14.35 54.04 63.44
CA ALA A 833 15.12 52.93 62.85
C ALA A 833 16.54 52.89 63.47
N PRO A 834 17.38 51.86 63.17
CA PRO A 834 18.31 51.99 62.04
C PRO A 834 18.62 50.64 61.32
N ALA A 835 19.67 50.60 60.47
CA ALA A 835 20.07 49.46 59.63
C ALA A 835 21.60 49.22 59.62
N GLY A 836 22.04 48.11 59.00
CA GLY A 836 23.44 47.67 58.77
C GLY A 836 23.50 46.13 58.72
N GLU A 837 23.60 45.47 57.55
CA GLU A 837 24.79 45.23 56.68
C GLU A 837 25.71 44.06 57.15
N GLY A 838 26.00 43.04 56.34
CA GLY A 838 25.46 42.72 55.00
C GLY A 838 26.06 41.47 54.30
N ALA A 839 25.47 41.14 53.13
CA ALA A 839 25.90 40.19 52.07
C ALA A 839 25.84 38.65 52.35
N PRO A 840 25.64 37.77 51.32
CA PRO A 840 25.28 38.00 49.90
C PRO A 840 24.11 37.13 49.31
N ALA A 841 23.69 37.48 48.07
CA ALA A 841 23.20 36.62 46.96
C ALA A 841 21.84 35.83 46.98
N ALA A 842 20.89 36.34 46.18
CA ALA A 842 20.19 35.72 45.01
C ALA A 842 19.55 34.30 44.98
N GLU A 843 18.31 34.26 44.42
CA GLU A 843 17.60 33.17 43.68
C GLU A 843 17.28 31.83 44.42
N GLY A 844 16.21 31.05 44.14
CA GLY A 844 15.05 31.22 43.23
C GLY A 844 14.04 30.02 43.27
N GLU A 845 12.81 30.26 42.79
CA GLU A 845 11.70 29.34 42.40
C GLU A 845 11.09 28.17 43.27
N ALA A 846 9.73 28.13 43.18
CA ALA A 846 8.73 27.04 43.24
C ALA A 846 8.98 25.64 43.89
N PRO A 847 8.07 25.18 44.80
CA PRO A 847 7.99 23.78 45.26
C PRO A 847 6.75 22.99 44.76
N ARG A 848 6.90 21.66 44.62
CA ARG A 848 5.80 20.66 44.53
C ARG A 848 5.69 19.88 45.87
N PRO A 849 4.53 19.30 46.22
CA PRO A 849 4.24 18.87 47.60
C PRO A 849 4.80 17.48 47.99
N ALA A 850 5.12 17.33 49.29
CA ALA A 850 5.44 16.06 49.95
C ALA A 850 4.27 15.55 50.81
N ARG A 851 4.27 14.25 51.13
CA ARG A 851 3.11 13.50 51.67
C ARG A 851 3.05 13.47 53.20
N GLN A 852 1.84 13.48 53.76
CA GLN A 852 1.51 12.79 55.02
C GLN A 852 0.35 11.78 54.83
N ARG A 853 0.04 10.99 55.86
CA ARG A 853 -0.78 9.77 55.77
C ARG A 853 -2.29 9.99 56.00
N ARG A 854 -3.08 9.02 55.54
CA ARG A 854 -4.54 8.89 55.78
C ARG A 854 -4.84 8.30 57.17
N GLU A 855 -6.00 8.67 57.70
CA GLU A 855 -6.87 7.72 58.43
C GLU A 855 -8.03 7.27 57.52
N PHE A 856 -8.52 6.04 57.73
CA PHE A 856 -9.78 5.50 57.19
C PHE A 856 -10.26 4.38 58.15
N PRO A 857 -11.58 4.21 58.39
CA PRO A 857 -12.07 3.22 59.36
C PRO A 857 -12.18 1.78 58.81
N LYS A 858 -11.92 0.82 59.71
CA LYS A 858 -12.36 -0.61 59.79
C LYS A 858 -12.65 -1.41 58.50
N GLY A 859 -11.96 -2.56 58.37
CA GLY A 859 -12.32 -3.65 57.43
C GLY A 859 -13.33 -4.67 57.99
N PRO A 860 -13.35 -5.90 57.44
CA PRO A 860 -12.65 -6.96 58.20
C PRO A 860 -11.78 -7.96 57.40
N ARG A 861 -10.64 -8.30 58.00
CA ARG A 861 -9.84 -9.56 57.99
C ARG A 861 -9.60 -10.37 56.69
N GLY A 862 -8.32 -10.39 56.29
CA GLY A 862 -7.60 -11.50 55.64
C GLY A 862 -6.09 -11.35 55.93
N PRO A 863 -5.30 -12.41 56.22
CA PRO A 863 -3.97 -12.27 56.84
C PRO A 863 -2.75 -12.15 55.90
N ARG A 864 -1.66 -11.62 56.49
CA ARG A 864 -0.25 -11.47 56.06
C ARG A 864 0.55 -12.79 56.00
N PRO A 865 1.83 -12.88 55.57
CA PRO A 865 2.89 -11.85 55.40
C PRO A 865 3.35 -11.60 53.94
N GLU A 866 4.09 -10.54 53.55
CA GLU A 866 5.36 -9.93 54.04
C GLU A 866 6.63 -10.78 53.75
N GLY A 867 7.73 -10.13 53.32
CA GLY A 867 8.99 -10.79 52.94
C GLY A 867 10.08 -9.82 52.46
N ALA A 868 11.33 -10.29 52.37
CA ALA A 868 12.52 -9.53 51.90
C ALA A 868 13.70 -10.47 51.56
N GLU A 869 14.81 -9.87 51.10
CA GLU A 869 16.20 -10.39 51.08
C GLU A 869 16.64 -11.49 50.08
N ALA A 870 17.96 -11.53 49.90
CA ALA A 870 18.79 -12.39 49.05
C ALA A 870 20.28 -12.17 49.46
N PRO A 871 21.27 -13.03 49.13
CA PRO A 871 21.20 -14.45 48.73
C PRO A 871 22.28 -15.37 49.37
N ARG A 872 22.12 -16.71 49.22
CA ARG A 872 23.12 -17.80 49.51
C ARG A 872 23.40 -18.07 51.02
N PRO A 873 24.06 -19.19 51.41
CA PRO A 873 24.55 -20.36 50.64
C PRO A 873 24.05 -21.73 51.16
N ASP A 874 24.76 -22.80 50.74
CA ASP A 874 24.84 -24.15 51.33
C ASP A 874 23.78 -25.24 51.03
N ALA A 875 24.17 -26.48 51.35
CA ALA A 875 23.70 -27.78 50.84
C ALA A 875 23.34 -28.74 52.03
N PRO A 876 22.86 -30.01 51.89
CA PRO A 876 23.03 -30.93 50.75
C PRO A 876 21.83 -31.86 50.38
N ARG A 877 22.17 -32.86 49.54
CA ARG A 877 21.46 -34.09 49.08
C ARG A 877 20.95 -35.01 50.23
N PRO A 878 20.18 -36.10 49.98
CA PRO A 878 19.94 -36.88 48.73
C PRO A 878 18.43 -36.99 48.36
N GLU A 879 17.87 -37.88 47.52
CA GLU A 879 18.27 -39.14 46.82
C GLU A 879 17.28 -39.35 45.63
N GLY A 880 17.55 -40.07 44.52
CA GLY A 880 18.73 -40.78 44.03
C GLY A 880 18.53 -41.37 42.60
N GLN A 881 19.44 -42.24 42.18
CA GLN A 881 19.34 -43.22 41.06
C GLN A 881 19.20 -42.75 39.59
N ARG A 882 20.37 -42.43 39.00
CA ARG A 882 20.80 -42.99 37.68
C ARG A 882 21.16 -44.49 37.86
N PRO A 883 21.27 -45.36 36.82
CA PRO A 883 22.35 -45.40 35.79
C PRO A 883 21.79 -45.78 34.37
N GLU A 884 22.51 -46.06 33.27
CA GLU A 884 23.82 -45.71 32.63
C GLU A 884 23.66 -46.11 31.12
N GLY A 885 24.49 -45.75 30.15
CA GLY A 885 25.73 -44.97 30.13
C GLY A 885 26.83 -45.68 29.33
N GLN A 886 27.53 -44.99 28.42
CA GLN A 886 28.91 -45.34 27.99
C GLN A 886 29.61 -44.24 27.17
N ARG A 887 30.92 -44.12 27.40
CA ARG A 887 31.98 -43.47 26.59
C ARG A 887 33.21 -44.39 26.65
N PRO A 888 34.15 -44.30 25.71
CA PRO A 888 35.51 -43.85 26.06
C PRO A 888 35.90 -42.55 25.31
N GLU A 889 36.68 -41.60 25.86
CA GLU A 889 38.17 -41.50 25.93
C GLU A 889 38.85 -41.04 24.61
N GLY A 890 39.94 -40.26 24.60
CA GLY A 890 40.67 -39.62 25.70
C GLY A 890 41.95 -38.87 25.26
N GLN A 891 42.63 -38.19 26.20
CA GLN A 891 43.91 -37.42 26.06
C GLN A 891 43.77 -36.05 25.32
N ARG A 892 44.20 -34.87 25.81
CA ARG A 892 45.40 -34.36 26.56
C ARG A 892 46.60 -34.08 25.63
N GLN A 893 47.36 -32.98 25.74
CA GLN A 893 47.39 -31.80 26.66
C GLN A 893 48.03 -30.61 25.87
N ASP A 894 48.21 -29.34 26.31
CA ASP A 894 48.17 -28.66 27.62
C ASP A 894 47.80 -27.14 27.45
N GLY A 895 48.21 -26.24 28.35
CA GLY A 895 48.10 -24.75 28.28
C GLY A 895 49.45 -24.04 28.54
N PRO A 896 49.53 -22.91 29.31
CA PRO A 896 48.44 -22.13 29.92
C PRO A 896 48.63 -20.57 30.01
N ARG A 897 47.53 -19.83 30.27
CA ARG A 897 47.40 -18.50 30.95
C ARG A 897 48.05 -17.22 30.36
N GLY A 898 47.35 -16.09 30.51
CA GLY A 898 47.88 -14.71 30.34
C GLY A 898 46.80 -13.63 30.53
N ASP A 899 47.02 -12.66 31.43
CA ASP A 899 45.99 -11.74 31.96
C ASP A 899 46.07 -10.30 31.35
N ARG A 900 44.93 -9.59 31.28
CA ARG A 900 44.71 -8.11 31.23
C ARG A 900 45.28 -7.18 30.12
N ARG A 901 44.38 -6.25 29.71
CA ARG A 901 44.51 -4.77 29.49
C ARG A 901 45.89 -4.11 29.73
N PRO A 902 46.30 -3.07 28.94
CA PRO A 902 45.62 -1.76 29.01
C PRO A 902 45.58 -0.81 27.76
N ASP A 903 44.60 0.11 27.84
CA ASP A 903 44.54 1.54 27.45
C ASP A 903 45.00 2.17 26.10
N ARG A 904 44.48 3.40 25.87
CA ARG A 904 44.72 4.32 24.73
C ARG A 904 45.85 5.32 25.04
N PRO A 905 46.45 5.99 24.03
CA PRO A 905 45.96 7.32 23.60
C PRO A 905 45.84 7.41 22.04
N ARG A 906 45.07 8.29 21.38
CA ARG A 906 44.72 9.73 21.52
C ARG A 906 45.85 10.71 21.14
N GLN A 907 45.78 11.34 19.96
CA GLN A 907 46.15 12.75 19.73
C GLN A 907 45.63 13.27 18.37
N ASP A 908 45.63 14.60 18.20
CA ASP A 908 44.88 15.33 17.16
C ASP A 908 45.78 16.28 16.33
N GLY A 909 45.48 16.43 15.03
CA GLY A 909 45.96 17.54 14.18
C GLY A 909 47.41 17.44 13.64
N PRO A 910 47.92 18.47 12.91
CA PRO A 910 47.34 19.82 12.70
C PRO A 910 46.99 20.14 11.21
N ARG A 911 47.03 21.43 10.82
CA ARG A 911 46.44 22.03 9.60
C ARG A 911 47.44 22.25 8.44
N GLY A 912 46.92 22.54 7.24
CA GLY A 912 47.64 23.16 6.12
C GLY A 912 46.73 24.09 5.28
N GLU A 913 47.32 25.14 4.68
CA GLU A 913 46.68 26.25 3.94
C GLU A 913 46.47 25.93 2.44
N GLY A 914 45.72 26.67 1.61
CA GLY A 914 44.85 27.84 1.88
C GLY A 914 45.06 29.05 0.93
N PHE A 915 44.52 29.04 -0.30
CA PHE A 915 44.52 30.21 -1.22
C PHE A 915 43.20 30.38 -2.02
N ARG A 916 43.00 31.58 -2.61
CA ARG A 916 41.79 32.05 -3.32
C ARG A 916 42.16 32.92 -4.55
N LYS A 917 41.14 33.33 -5.33
CA LYS A 917 41.10 34.33 -6.44
C LYS A 917 41.37 33.75 -7.84
N ASP A 918 40.77 34.23 -8.94
CA ASP A 918 39.65 35.18 -9.16
C ASP A 918 38.89 34.82 -10.47
N GLY A 919 37.76 35.48 -10.79
CA GLY A 919 37.03 35.34 -12.07
C GLY A 919 37.70 36.07 -13.25
N PRO A 920 37.17 35.98 -14.51
CA PRO A 920 35.88 36.59 -14.85
C PRO A 920 35.04 35.93 -16.01
N ARG A 921 33.92 36.58 -16.36
CA ARG A 921 33.16 36.55 -17.66
C ARG A 921 33.17 37.99 -18.23
N PRO A 922 32.72 38.35 -19.47
CA PRO A 922 31.96 37.60 -20.51
C PRO A 922 32.47 37.84 -21.98
N ASP A 923 31.70 37.50 -23.04
CA ASP A 923 30.94 38.48 -23.88
C ASP A 923 30.11 37.81 -25.02
N ARG A 924 29.82 38.47 -26.17
CA ARG A 924 28.61 38.27 -27.03
C ARG A 924 28.83 38.07 -28.55
N GLY A 925 27.84 37.44 -29.19
CA GLY A 925 27.41 37.62 -30.61
C GLY A 925 26.03 36.94 -30.80
N ARG A 926 24.97 37.45 -31.48
CA ARG A 926 24.75 38.18 -32.75
C ARG A 926 25.15 37.39 -34.01
N ARG A 927 24.35 37.32 -35.10
CA ARG A 927 22.90 37.61 -35.37
C ARG A 927 22.54 37.11 -36.80
N ASP A 928 21.25 37.16 -37.17
CA ASP A 928 20.67 37.28 -38.54
C ASP A 928 20.75 36.10 -39.57
N GLY A 929 19.64 35.92 -40.34
CA GLY A 929 19.69 35.72 -41.82
C GLY A 929 19.33 34.35 -42.45
N PRO A 930 18.30 34.26 -43.33
CA PRO A 930 18.04 33.12 -44.24
C PRO A 930 18.38 33.42 -45.73
N PRO A 931 18.41 32.40 -46.62
CA PRO A 931 17.41 32.26 -47.71
C PRO A 931 16.98 30.77 -47.92
N ARG A 932 15.96 30.32 -48.66
CA ARG A 932 15.40 30.62 -50.03
C ARG A 932 16.42 30.39 -51.16
N ASP A 933 16.10 29.84 -52.33
CA ASP A 933 14.85 29.47 -53.03
C ASP A 933 15.23 28.35 -54.06
N ARG A 934 14.39 27.52 -54.71
CA ARG A 934 12.92 27.39 -54.88
C ARG A 934 12.58 25.97 -55.42
N ASP A 935 11.31 25.75 -55.77
CA ASP A 935 10.77 24.82 -56.80
C ASP A 935 10.58 23.32 -56.41
N ARG A 936 9.58 22.59 -56.93
CA ARG A 936 8.44 22.95 -57.85
C ARG A 936 7.18 22.12 -57.53
N GLY A 937 6.01 22.53 -58.05
CA GLY A 937 4.74 21.76 -58.05
C GLY A 937 4.40 21.16 -59.43
N PRO A 938 3.13 20.78 -59.76
CA PRO A 938 1.85 20.98 -59.04
C PRO A 938 1.13 19.65 -58.67
N GLY A 939 -0.06 19.60 -58.04
CA GLY A 939 -0.99 20.63 -57.56
C GLY A 939 -2.17 20.05 -56.75
N GLY A 940 -3.04 20.91 -56.15
CA GLY A 940 -4.26 20.55 -55.39
C GLY A 940 -5.55 20.56 -56.24
N PRO A 941 -6.76 20.92 -55.72
CA PRO A 941 -7.16 21.36 -54.36
C PRO A 941 -7.97 20.29 -53.58
N GLU A 942 -8.35 20.37 -52.30
CA GLU A 942 -8.53 21.41 -51.24
C GLU A 942 -9.98 21.94 -51.02
N THR A 943 -10.24 22.40 -49.78
CA THR A 943 -11.48 22.91 -49.13
C THR A 943 -12.48 21.88 -48.54
N ARG A 944 -13.34 22.22 -47.56
CA ARG A 944 -13.23 22.88 -46.22
C ARG A 944 -14.65 23.11 -45.65
N THR A 945 -14.90 22.65 -44.40
CA THR A 945 -15.76 23.26 -43.35
C THR A 945 -17.20 23.71 -43.64
N PHE A 946 -18.18 23.33 -42.80
CA PHE A 946 -18.78 24.20 -41.74
C PHE A 946 -19.78 23.44 -40.82
N PHE A 947 -20.39 24.17 -39.86
CA PHE A 947 -21.55 23.80 -39.01
C PHE A 947 -22.82 23.56 -39.90
N GLU A 948 -23.98 23.04 -39.48
CA GLU A 948 -24.79 23.41 -38.29
C GLU A 948 -25.91 22.36 -37.94
N ASP A 949 -27.07 22.81 -37.46
CA ASP A 949 -27.92 22.18 -36.42
C ASP A 949 -28.91 21.01 -36.75
N ARG A 950 -29.57 20.54 -35.67
CA ARG A 950 -30.69 19.57 -35.53
C ARG A 950 -31.98 19.91 -36.33
N PRO A 951 -32.95 18.97 -36.57
CA PRO A 951 -33.69 18.20 -35.53
C PRO A 951 -34.09 16.74 -35.89
N ALA A 952 -35.06 16.16 -35.16
CA ALA A 952 -35.32 14.71 -35.06
C ALA A 952 -36.74 14.25 -35.49
N ALA A 953 -36.88 12.96 -35.84
CA ALA A 953 -38.14 12.21 -35.94
C ALA A 953 -37.91 10.68 -35.72
N LYS A 954 -38.98 9.87 -35.64
CA LYS A 954 -38.94 8.41 -35.34
C LYS A 954 -39.48 7.53 -36.48
N ALA A 955 -38.87 6.36 -36.69
CA ALA A 955 -39.45 5.04 -37.03
C ALA A 955 -38.25 4.05 -37.07
N GLU A 956 -38.22 2.85 -36.51
CA GLU A 956 -39.18 1.71 -36.54
C GLU A 956 -39.36 1.10 -37.95
N ASP A 957 -38.32 0.42 -38.44
CA ASP A 957 -38.39 -1.01 -38.83
C ASP A 957 -37.01 -1.57 -39.26
N SER A 958 -36.64 -2.78 -38.80
CA SER A 958 -35.43 -3.49 -39.27
C SER A 958 -35.53 -5.02 -39.05
N PRO A 959 -35.37 -5.86 -40.09
CA PRO A 959 -35.81 -7.26 -40.08
C PRO A 959 -34.88 -8.26 -39.36
N PHE A 960 -33.82 -7.81 -38.66
CA PHE A 960 -32.79 -8.71 -38.11
C PHE A 960 -33.11 -9.40 -36.78
N ALA A 961 -34.27 -9.14 -36.17
CA ALA A 961 -34.69 -9.73 -34.90
C ALA A 961 -34.92 -11.27 -34.92
N ALA A 962 -34.98 -11.90 -36.10
CA ALA A 962 -35.35 -13.31 -36.25
C ALA A 962 -34.22 -14.33 -35.95
N LEU A 963 -32.95 -13.94 -36.01
CA LEU A 963 -31.82 -14.89 -35.94
C LEU A 963 -31.42 -15.32 -34.50
N LEU A 964 -31.96 -14.68 -33.47
CA LEU A 964 -31.57 -14.90 -32.06
C LEU A 964 -32.32 -16.05 -31.35
N LYS A 965 -33.09 -16.87 -32.07
CA LYS A 965 -33.88 -18.00 -31.51
C LYS A 965 -33.44 -19.41 -31.95
N LEU A 966 -32.33 -19.55 -32.68
CA LEU A 966 -31.85 -20.85 -33.19
C LEU A 966 -30.37 -21.13 -32.86
N LYS A 967 -30.03 -21.11 -31.55
CA LYS A 967 -28.81 -21.75 -31.03
C LYS A 967 -28.88 -22.08 -29.53
N LEU A 968 -29.88 -22.88 -29.16
CA LEU A 968 -29.94 -23.65 -27.90
C LEU A 968 -30.29 -25.10 -28.22
N LYS A 969 -29.27 -25.85 -28.64
CA LYS A 969 -29.16 -27.31 -28.70
C LYS A 969 -27.68 -27.67 -28.65
#